data_AF-A0A661H456-F1
#
_entry.id   AF-A0A661H456-F1
#
_cell.length_a   1.000
_cell.length_b   1.000
_cell.length_c   1.000
_cell.angle_alpha   90.00
_cell.angle_beta   90.00
_cell.angle_gamma   90.00
#
_symmetry.space_group_name_H-M   'P 1'
#
loop_
_entity.id
_entity.type
_entity.pdbx_description
1 polymer ?
#
loop_
_entity_poly.entity_id
_entity_poly.type
_entity_poly.pdbx_seq_one_letter_code
_entity_poly.pdbx_strand_id
1 'polypeptide(L)'
;SIDNAIGDVLPEGSITVYPEHSTVYRLTASGSSGSSGAQARIMVAAIPEPQPEGSFGKQYQDMVPVDATLPTYNPEQFSVITGIVQDVAENPLEDVTVTILDHPQYGTAYTGLDGRYSIPVEGGGNITIVLRKQDYIEVQRRIPVPWNDVAMVGGVSMIKADPAYTVVKFDGNPHTILRHQSSRISDLSGTRACTLIMMGDNRAFSVDSHGNDVQELGTITVRATEYTTLKSMPAELPPNSAYTYCAEFSVDGARNVRFEKPVITWVDNFLGFDVGEIIPAGFYNRDRGVWIPVDNGIVVMLLDTDGDGITDALDADGDGQADDLNRDGLLADEIAGLQDAEQYPPGSTFWRMSLTHFSPGDFNLPAGTPRDAERPNASSIMTADRQLPGAEDCKRSSGSFVEERSRIIHEDIPVPGTGLRLYYTSNRVNGYKTMVSVPASGATVPQSLKRIVVSLNIAGNLQTREFDPDPELSAEFYWDGTDYLGQTLSTPVIAHAGVGFVYNAVYYRAGLFDRAFAQPGIEATEISARQEIVLWKQSEIIVHPPRSKTSNDFAEGWSLSIHHHLNLQDTSILHKGDGTTTANNIRTVSRITGMGWGGYNGTNKSALDAAIKYPYDVTVDREGNVYFADSWNVRIRKVDTNGMITDIAGDGMWSFDGDGGPAENASFQRIYGVAVNDAGEIYIADTGNFRIRKIDQEGIISTIAGTGESGYSGDNGPATLARLHQPYDIALDGGGNLYIADTFNHRIRKVDPQGIITTIAGNGVYGFRGDNGPAVQASLWNPSDIAVHDDGTLYIADMSNHRIRKVDAQGLISTFAGSDMFGHEGDGGPADLARLRNPRGVAVDRAGNVYIADDTNSRIRQVSSNGIITTIAGNGIYQYGGSTTVPATQTSFRHPSSVAVDSDGSLYIADMTNHLIRKVSHPSAFSQAVMEGSTIFAEGPTQGHVMANTGIHLQTIDLDSGIPLYSFEYDTDGDLSAVIDKFGNRTFISRDENKRPVSITSPHGITTNLIIDEDNFLSGIVNPDGSRFIFEYDPQGLMTAKIEPVGNRFEHTFDGNGRVTLVADEAGGVWEYSRTIDGSGSIQVTVTTGEGNMTNYQDYTDSIGAYTSIITGPDNTETLFSRSADGISVEKIPSCGTQFNFQYDLDSEYNYPFIRESRETTPQGLERVSIGDTAYAD
;
A
#
# COMPACT_ATOMS: atom_id res chain seq x y z
N SER A 1 -0.99 42.43 -44.27
CA SER A 1 -1.22 43.25 -43.06
C SER A 1 -1.47 42.29 -41.91
N ILE A 2 -0.59 42.32 -40.91
CA ILE A 2 -0.83 41.71 -39.60
C ILE A 2 -1.54 42.79 -38.79
N ASP A 3 -2.62 42.43 -38.11
CA ASP A 3 -3.35 43.37 -37.25
C ASP A 3 -2.54 43.64 -35.97
N ASN A 4 -2.52 44.91 -35.57
CA ASN A 4 -1.54 45.50 -34.68
C ASN A 4 -1.88 45.28 -33.20
N ALA A 5 -1.10 44.46 -32.51
CA ALA A 5 -0.66 44.75 -31.15
C ALA A 5 0.64 43.97 -30.88
N ILE A 6 1.71 44.70 -30.56
CA ILE A 6 3.09 44.26 -30.30
C ILE A 6 4.00 44.19 -31.55
N GLY A 7 4.66 45.33 -31.83
CA GLY A 7 6.08 45.45 -32.24
C GLY A 7 6.55 44.86 -33.57
N ASP A 8 6.94 45.71 -34.51
CA ASP A 8 7.71 45.35 -35.71
C ASP A 8 9.11 44.80 -35.35
N VAL A 9 9.50 43.67 -35.96
CA VAL A 9 10.91 43.25 -36.08
C VAL A 9 11.23 42.97 -37.54
N LEU A 10 12.15 43.75 -38.11
CA LEU A 10 12.73 43.56 -39.44
C LEU A 10 13.82 42.45 -39.39
N PRO A 11 13.94 41.59 -40.42
CA PRO A 11 14.86 40.46 -40.38
C PRO A 11 16.27 40.87 -40.85
N GLU A 12 17.09 41.39 -39.94
CA GLU A 12 18.55 41.18 -39.96
C GLU A 12 19.06 41.13 -38.51
N GLY A 13 19.49 39.94 -38.08
CA GLY A 13 19.98 39.68 -36.72
C GLY A 13 19.36 38.39 -36.15
N SER A 14 20.19 37.53 -35.58
CA SER A 14 19.72 36.33 -34.87
C SER A 14 18.78 36.74 -33.75
N ILE A 15 17.50 36.37 -33.87
CA ILE A 15 16.52 36.54 -32.80
C ILE A 15 16.72 35.38 -31.82
N THR A 16 17.41 35.65 -30.72
CA THR A 16 17.34 34.79 -29.53
C THR A 16 16.27 35.37 -28.61
N VAL A 17 15.07 34.78 -28.61
CA VAL A 17 14.01 35.11 -27.65
C VAL A 17 13.90 33.94 -26.69
N TYR A 18 14.28 34.17 -25.44
CA TYR A 18 13.95 33.29 -24.33
C TYR A 18 12.66 33.85 -23.72
N PRO A 19 11.54 33.11 -23.74
CA PRO A 19 10.37 33.56 -23.00
C PRO A 19 10.63 33.41 -21.50
N GLU A 20 10.11 34.33 -20.66
CA GLU A 20 10.14 34.19 -19.19
C GLU A 20 9.04 33.24 -18.67
N HIS A 21 8.06 32.90 -19.52
CA HIS A 21 6.94 32.00 -19.24
C HIS A 21 6.55 31.17 -20.47
N SER A 22 5.96 29.99 -20.27
CA SER A 22 5.47 29.14 -21.37
C SER A 22 4.52 29.91 -22.31
N THR A 23 4.87 30.00 -23.59
CA THR A 23 4.15 30.82 -24.60
C THR A 23 3.66 29.94 -25.76
N VAL A 24 2.38 30.08 -26.13
CA VAL A 24 1.78 29.37 -27.28
C VAL A 24 1.67 30.31 -28.47
N TYR A 25 2.32 29.94 -29.58
CA TYR A 25 2.24 30.60 -30.87
C TYR A 25 1.20 29.90 -31.75
N ARG A 26 0.38 30.69 -32.45
CA ARG A 26 -0.53 30.19 -33.50
C ARG A 26 0.08 30.51 -34.86
N LEU A 27 0.53 29.49 -35.57
CA LEU A 27 1.10 29.56 -36.91
C LEU A 27 -0.02 29.37 -37.93
N THR A 28 -0.42 30.41 -38.65
CA THR A 28 -1.46 30.31 -39.68
C THR A 28 -0.84 30.46 -41.06
N ALA A 29 -0.87 29.40 -41.87
CA ALA A 29 -0.52 29.43 -43.28
C ALA A 29 -1.77 29.67 -44.13
N SER A 30 -1.74 30.61 -45.06
CA SER A 30 -2.88 30.91 -45.95
C SER A 30 -2.45 30.98 -47.40
N GLY A 31 -3.26 30.41 -48.30
CA GLY A 31 -3.06 30.37 -49.74
C GLY A 31 -4.37 30.46 -50.52
N SER A 32 -4.31 30.42 -51.85
CA SER A 32 -5.48 30.57 -52.75
C SER A 32 -6.54 29.47 -52.61
N SER A 33 -6.27 28.42 -51.84
CA SER A 33 -7.15 27.30 -51.54
C SER A 33 -7.67 27.27 -50.09
N GLY A 34 -7.32 28.25 -49.25
CA GLY A 34 -7.77 28.34 -47.84
C GLY A 34 -6.64 28.66 -46.84
N SER A 35 -6.97 28.64 -45.55
CA SER A 35 -6.02 28.82 -44.44
C SER A 35 -5.95 27.58 -43.56
N SER A 36 -4.75 27.17 -43.17
CA SER A 36 -4.47 26.10 -42.21
C SER A 36 -3.68 26.67 -41.04
N GLY A 37 -3.96 26.21 -39.82
CA GLY A 37 -3.29 26.67 -38.60
C GLY A 37 -2.60 25.52 -37.87
N ALA A 38 -1.44 25.79 -37.28
CA ALA A 38 -0.76 24.94 -36.32
C ALA A 38 -0.49 25.75 -35.04
N GLN A 39 -0.31 25.08 -33.90
CA GLN A 39 0.17 25.71 -32.68
C GLN A 39 1.60 25.24 -32.38
N ALA A 40 2.46 26.16 -31.97
CA ALA A 40 3.79 25.85 -31.46
C ALA A 40 3.91 26.41 -30.05
N ARG A 41 4.24 25.57 -29.06
CA ARG A 41 4.43 26.01 -27.68
C ARG A 41 5.93 26.04 -27.38
N ILE A 42 6.42 27.15 -26.84
CA ILE A 42 7.77 27.25 -26.26
C ILE A 42 7.59 27.21 -24.74
N MET A 43 8.17 26.22 -24.08
CA MET A 43 8.09 26.04 -22.63
C MET A 43 9.39 26.50 -21.97
N VAL A 44 9.28 27.14 -20.81
CA VAL A 44 10.43 27.42 -19.95
C VAL A 44 10.53 26.23 -19.00
N ALA A 45 11.54 25.40 -19.18
CA ALA A 45 11.85 24.33 -18.22
C ALA A 45 12.21 24.96 -16.88
N ALA A 46 11.65 24.43 -15.79
CA ALA A 46 12.23 24.67 -14.48
C ALA A 46 13.54 23.88 -14.39
N ILE A 47 14.48 24.32 -13.54
CA ILE A 47 15.53 23.44 -13.02
C ILE A 47 15.02 23.10 -11.62
N PRO A 48 14.30 21.97 -11.43
CA PRO A 48 13.68 21.68 -10.15
C PRO A 48 14.73 21.61 -9.05
N GLU A 49 14.41 22.10 -7.85
CA GLU A 49 15.35 22.04 -6.74
C GLU A 49 15.78 20.59 -6.45
N PRO A 50 17.08 20.35 -6.15
CA PRO A 50 17.55 19.03 -5.79
C PRO A 50 16.79 18.45 -4.61
N GLN A 51 16.48 17.16 -4.69
CA GLN A 51 15.83 16.45 -3.59
C GLN A 51 16.81 16.29 -2.40
N PRO A 52 16.32 16.26 -1.14
CA PRO A 52 17.15 16.13 0.04
C PRO A 52 18.01 14.86 0.00
N GLU A 53 19.27 14.94 0.46
CA GLU A 53 20.13 13.75 0.57
C GLU A 53 19.48 12.67 1.45
N GLY A 54 19.56 11.42 1.01
CA GLY A 54 18.93 10.28 1.68
C GLY A 54 17.41 10.14 1.48
N SER A 55 16.75 11.07 0.79
CA SER A 55 15.34 10.92 0.40
C SER A 55 15.18 9.97 -0.79
N PHE A 56 14.00 9.34 -0.93
CA PHE A 56 13.66 8.52 -2.09
C PHE A 56 13.86 9.28 -3.41
N GLY A 57 13.39 10.54 -3.47
CA GLY A 57 13.48 11.35 -4.68
C GLY A 57 14.90 11.68 -5.11
N LYS A 58 15.88 11.66 -4.20
CA LYS A 58 17.28 11.92 -4.53
C LYS A 58 17.86 10.90 -5.50
N GLN A 59 17.50 9.63 -5.33
CA GLN A 59 17.98 8.53 -6.17
C GLN A 59 17.49 8.64 -7.62
N TYR A 60 16.27 9.15 -7.82
CA TYR A 60 15.63 9.23 -9.12
C TYR A 60 15.62 10.65 -9.71
N GLN A 61 16.37 11.58 -9.10
CA GLN A 61 16.38 12.98 -9.50
C GLN A 61 16.77 13.17 -10.98
N ASP A 62 17.69 12.34 -11.48
CA ASP A 62 18.16 12.41 -12.88
C ASP A 62 17.10 11.95 -13.90
N MET A 63 15.98 11.36 -13.44
CA MET A 63 14.86 10.97 -14.30
C MET A 63 13.85 12.08 -14.55
N VAL A 64 13.97 13.22 -13.85
CA VAL A 64 13.02 14.32 -14.02
C VAL A 64 13.10 14.85 -15.46
N PRO A 65 11.97 14.88 -16.20
CA PRO A 65 11.99 15.32 -17.59
C PRO A 65 12.56 16.72 -17.77
N VAL A 66 13.34 16.90 -18.82
CA VAL A 66 14.01 18.17 -19.13
C VAL A 66 13.03 19.32 -19.42
N ASP A 67 11.78 19.00 -19.75
CA ASP A 67 10.69 19.95 -20.01
C ASP A 67 9.71 20.08 -18.83
N ALA A 68 10.02 19.47 -17.67
CA ALA A 68 9.26 19.67 -16.44
C ALA A 68 9.26 21.15 -16.04
N THR A 69 8.09 21.65 -15.62
CA THR A 69 7.91 23.06 -15.21
C THR A 69 7.65 23.20 -13.71
N LEU A 70 7.61 22.10 -12.96
CA LEU A 70 7.45 22.11 -11.52
C LEU A 70 8.76 22.63 -10.87
N PRO A 71 8.73 23.70 -10.05
CA PRO A 71 9.95 24.28 -9.48
C PRO A 71 10.57 23.42 -8.38
N THR A 72 9.76 22.64 -7.66
CA THR A 72 10.18 21.78 -6.54
C THR A 72 9.25 20.58 -6.47
N TYR A 73 9.79 19.37 -6.28
CA TYR A 73 8.99 18.21 -5.88
C TYR A 73 8.94 18.12 -4.37
N ASN A 74 7.78 17.78 -3.81
CA ASN A 74 7.65 17.46 -2.40
C ASN A 74 8.41 16.15 -2.07
N PRO A 75 9.44 16.18 -1.19
CA PRO A 75 10.25 15.01 -0.87
C PRO A 75 9.51 13.87 -0.19
N GLU A 76 8.38 14.14 0.46
CA GLU A 76 7.55 13.10 1.09
C GLU A 76 6.63 12.42 0.07
N GLN A 77 6.50 13.01 -1.11
CA GLN A 77 5.55 12.60 -2.13
C GLN A 77 6.22 12.13 -3.41
N PHE A 78 7.53 12.33 -3.55
CA PHE A 78 8.27 12.01 -4.76
C PHE A 78 8.12 10.52 -5.09
N SER A 79 7.59 10.21 -6.27
CA SER A 79 7.29 8.84 -6.68
C SER A 79 7.66 8.66 -8.15
N VAL A 80 7.91 7.42 -8.58
CA VAL A 80 8.26 7.15 -9.98
C VAL A 80 7.25 6.20 -10.59
N ILE A 81 6.64 6.58 -11.71
CA ILE A 81 5.80 5.69 -12.50
C ILE A 81 6.68 5.05 -13.58
N THR A 82 6.69 3.73 -13.68
CA THR A 82 7.40 3.01 -14.75
C THR A 82 6.56 1.87 -15.33
N GLY A 83 6.79 1.54 -16.60
CA GLY A 83 6.07 0.49 -17.31
C GLY A 83 6.71 0.15 -18.65
N ILE A 84 6.17 -0.86 -19.34
CA ILE A 84 6.63 -1.29 -20.67
C ILE A 84 5.50 -1.09 -21.68
N VAL A 85 5.82 -0.48 -22.82
CA VAL A 85 4.91 -0.29 -23.96
C VAL A 85 5.36 -1.16 -25.13
N GLN A 86 4.41 -1.90 -25.70
CA GLN A 86 4.63 -2.86 -26.78
C GLN A 86 3.54 -2.74 -27.86
N ASP A 87 3.72 -3.40 -28.98
CA ASP A 87 2.64 -3.65 -29.95
C ASP A 87 1.82 -4.91 -29.57
N VAL A 88 0.81 -5.24 -30.37
CA VAL A 88 -0.02 -6.46 -30.16
C VAL A 88 0.71 -7.78 -30.41
N ALA A 89 1.89 -7.73 -31.02
CA ALA A 89 2.78 -8.87 -31.20
C ALA A 89 3.87 -8.94 -30.11
N GLU A 90 3.71 -8.15 -29.03
CA GLU A 90 4.61 -8.04 -27.88
C GLU A 90 6.03 -7.52 -28.21
N ASN A 91 6.20 -6.85 -29.36
CA ASN A 91 7.45 -6.16 -29.65
C ASN A 91 7.50 -4.83 -28.89
N PRO A 92 8.63 -4.49 -28.22
CA PRO A 92 8.80 -3.19 -27.58
C PRO A 92 8.64 -2.00 -28.54
N LEU A 93 7.97 -0.95 -28.07
CA LEU A 93 7.82 0.31 -28.81
C LEU A 93 8.71 1.39 -28.19
N GLU A 94 9.76 1.77 -28.89
CA GLU A 94 10.61 2.94 -28.60
C GLU A 94 9.88 4.25 -28.98
N ASP A 95 10.28 5.39 -28.42
CA ASP A 95 9.78 6.73 -28.75
C ASP A 95 8.25 6.87 -28.61
N VAL A 96 7.66 6.20 -27.62
CA VAL A 96 6.29 6.49 -27.16
C VAL A 96 6.38 7.65 -26.18
N THR A 97 5.60 8.69 -26.43
CA THR A 97 5.49 9.85 -25.54
C THR A 97 4.61 9.49 -24.35
N VAL A 98 5.10 9.75 -23.13
CA VAL A 98 4.40 9.52 -21.87
C VAL A 98 4.25 10.83 -21.11
N THR A 99 2.99 11.22 -20.83
CA THR A 99 2.64 12.45 -20.09
C THR A 99 1.58 12.15 -19.03
N ILE A 100 1.37 13.07 -18.08
CA ILE A 100 0.30 12.93 -17.07
C ILE A 100 -0.92 13.77 -17.47
N LEU A 101 -2.11 13.15 -17.50
CA LEU A 101 -3.37 13.84 -17.81
C LEU A 101 -3.61 14.96 -16.79
N ASP A 102 -3.96 16.17 -17.25
CA ASP A 102 -4.19 17.37 -16.43
C ASP A 102 -3.03 17.84 -15.53
N HIS A 103 -1.85 17.22 -15.63
CA HIS A 103 -0.64 17.61 -14.91
C HIS A 103 0.57 17.80 -15.86
N PRO A 104 0.52 18.77 -16.78
CA PRO A 104 1.62 19.02 -17.72
C PRO A 104 2.93 19.46 -17.04
N GLN A 105 2.89 19.88 -15.77
CA GLN A 105 4.05 20.35 -15.03
C GLN A 105 5.12 19.28 -14.78
N TYR A 106 4.76 17.99 -14.81
CA TYR A 106 5.71 16.88 -14.64
C TYR A 106 6.54 16.60 -15.91
N GLY A 107 6.21 17.25 -17.04
CA GLY A 107 6.95 17.11 -18.30
C GLY A 107 6.63 15.82 -19.08
N THR A 108 7.55 15.46 -19.97
CA THR A 108 7.37 14.40 -20.97
C THR A 108 8.48 13.35 -20.89
N ALA A 109 8.11 12.09 -20.66
CA ALA A 109 9.01 10.95 -20.75
C ALA A 109 8.87 10.21 -22.09
N TYR A 110 9.87 9.42 -22.45
CA TYR A 110 9.91 8.62 -23.68
C TYR A 110 10.26 7.18 -23.36
N THR A 111 9.70 6.24 -24.12
CA THR A 111 10.13 4.84 -24.03
C THR A 111 11.48 4.61 -24.70
N GLY A 112 12.34 3.82 -24.06
CA GLY A 112 13.62 3.38 -24.61
C GLY A 112 13.50 2.19 -25.59
N LEU A 113 14.64 1.61 -25.98
CA LEU A 113 14.74 0.47 -26.90
C LEU A 113 14.03 -0.80 -26.39
N ASP A 114 13.94 -0.96 -25.06
CA ASP A 114 13.24 -2.05 -24.39
C ASP A 114 11.74 -1.74 -24.18
N GLY A 115 11.27 -0.60 -24.68
CA GLY A 115 9.88 -0.13 -24.52
C GLY A 115 9.59 0.43 -23.13
N ARG A 116 10.59 0.54 -22.25
CA ARG A 116 10.42 1.03 -20.89
C ARG A 116 10.41 2.55 -20.82
N TYR A 117 9.53 3.10 -19.99
CA TYR A 117 9.55 4.50 -19.59
C TYR A 117 9.61 4.63 -18.06
N SER A 118 10.11 5.76 -17.57
CA SER A 118 9.99 6.17 -16.16
C SER A 118 9.68 7.67 -16.11
N ILE A 119 8.72 8.08 -15.27
CA ILE A 119 8.35 9.48 -15.09
C ILE A 119 8.15 9.80 -13.59
N PRO A 120 8.95 10.71 -13.01
CA PRO A 120 8.75 11.21 -11.65
C PRO A 120 7.50 12.10 -11.50
N VAL A 121 6.76 11.87 -10.43
CA VAL A 121 5.52 12.56 -10.06
C VAL A 121 5.44 12.75 -8.55
N GLU A 122 4.43 13.48 -8.07
CA GLU A 122 4.05 13.46 -6.65
C GLU A 122 2.92 12.41 -6.48
N GLY A 123 3.15 11.41 -5.64
CA GLY A 123 2.26 10.25 -5.42
C GLY A 123 1.07 10.56 -4.52
N GLY A 124 0.55 9.54 -3.82
CA GLY A 124 -0.53 9.69 -2.83
C GLY A 124 -1.94 9.66 -3.40
N GLY A 125 -2.12 9.09 -4.60
CA GLY A 125 -3.43 9.04 -5.23
C GLY A 125 -3.38 8.37 -6.60
N ASN A 126 -4.52 8.43 -7.30
CA ASN A 126 -4.64 7.85 -8.63
C ASN A 126 -4.19 8.85 -9.70
N ILE A 127 -3.18 8.49 -10.48
CA ILE A 127 -2.63 9.28 -11.58
C ILE A 127 -2.97 8.61 -12.91
N THR A 128 -3.34 9.41 -13.91
CA THR A 128 -3.60 8.91 -15.26
C THR A 128 -2.45 9.24 -16.20
N ILE A 129 -1.70 8.24 -16.64
CA ILE A 129 -0.71 8.39 -17.70
C ILE A 129 -1.39 8.40 -19.07
N VAL A 130 -0.81 9.14 -20.01
CA VAL A 130 -1.26 9.25 -21.40
C VAL A 130 -0.11 8.86 -22.31
N LEU A 131 -0.35 7.82 -23.11
CA LEU A 131 0.61 7.21 -24.03
C LEU A 131 0.26 7.58 -25.47
N ARG A 132 1.20 8.20 -26.18
CA ARG A 132 1.01 8.64 -27.58
C ARG A 132 2.18 8.21 -28.45
N LYS A 133 1.84 7.72 -29.64
CA LYS A 133 2.80 7.45 -30.71
C LYS A 133 2.12 7.69 -32.04
N GLN A 134 2.84 8.25 -33.01
CA GLN A 134 2.32 8.45 -34.36
C GLN A 134 1.84 7.10 -34.95
N ASP A 135 0.70 7.13 -35.65
CA ASP A 135 0.02 5.98 -36.26
C ASP A 135 -0.57 4.94 -35.28
N TYR A 136 -0.48 5.18 -33.98
CA TYR A 136 -1.13 4.39 -32.93
C TYR A 136 -2.26 5.17 -32.27
N ILE A 137 -3.26 4.42 -31.78
CA ILE A 137 -4.38 4.98 -31.02
C ILE A 137 -3.89 5.37 -29.61
N GLU A 138 -4.33 6.53 -29.11
CA GLU A 138 -4.01 7.02 -27.76
C GLU A 138 -4.56 6.08 -26.69
N VAL A 139 -3.71 5.75 -25.72
CA VAL A 139 -4.03 4.89 -24.58
C VAL A 139 -3.78 5.66 -23.28
N GLN A 140 -4.64 5.47 -22.29
CA GLN A 140 -4.50 6.01 -20.95
C GLN A 140 -4.47 4.87 -19.92
N ARG A 141 -3.72 5.03 -18.84
CA ARG A 141 -3.77 4.09 -17.69
C ARG A 141 -3.89 4.90 -16.42
N ARG A 142 -4.95 4.65 -15.66
CA ARG A 142 -5.13 5.22 -14.33
C ARG A 142 -4.55 4.24 -13.33
N ILE A 143 -3.57 4.67 -12.56
CA ILE A 143 -2.84 3.83 -11.62
C ILE A 143 -2.83 4.48 -10.23
N PRO A 144 -2.93 3.70 -9.15
CA PRO A 144 -2.58 4.18 -7.83
C PRO A 144 -1.06 4.39 -7.77
N VAL A 145 -0.63 5.56 -7.31
CA VAL A 145 0.78 5.91 -7.15
C VAL A 145 1.05 6.07 -5.66
N PRO A 146 1.80 5.15 -5.03
CA PRO A 146 2.19 5.28 -3.62
C PRO A 146 3.11 6.49 -3.42
N TRP A 147 3.23 6.98 -2.18
CA TRP A 147 4.25 7.96 -1.82
C TRP A 147 5.62 7.29 -1.72
N ASN A 148 6.70 7.97 -2.14
CA ASN A 148 8.09 7.53 -1.94
C ASN A 148 8.38 6.08 -2.39
N ASP A 149 7.70 5.65 -3.45
CA ASP A 149 7.86 4.31 -4.01
C ASP A 149 7.67 4.32 -5.54
N VAL A 150 7.94 3.18 -6.17
CA VAL A 150 7.87 2.98 -7.62
C VAL A 150 6.54 2.34 -8.01
N ALA A 151 5.70 3.08 -8.72
CA ALA A 151 4.45 2.58 -9.29
C ALA A 151 4.70 1.82 -10.60
N MET A 152 4.41 0.52 -10.60
CA MET A 152 4.57 -0.34 -11.78
C MET A 152 3.27 -0.41 -12.59
N VAL A 153 3.33 0.05 -13.84
CA VAL A 153 2.22 -0.08 -14.79
C VAL A 153 2.34 -1.42 -15.53
N GLY A 154 1.27 -2.20 -15.51
CA GLY A 154 1.18 -3.43 -16.30
C GLY A 154 1.43 -3.16 -17.79
N GLY A 155 1.98 -4.16 -18.51
CA GLY A 155 2.36 -3.98 -19.92
C GLY A 155 1.20 -3.49 -20.79
N VAL A 156 1.44 -2.42 -21.56
CA VAL A 156 0.45 -1.78 -22.44
C VAL A 156 0.73 -2.15 -23.89
N SER A 157 -0.28 -2.63 -24.61
CA SER A 157 -0.20 -2.92 -26.05
C SER A 157 -0.86 -1.82 -26.86
N MET A 158 -0.10 -1.03 -27.62
CA MET A 158 -0.69 -0.03 -28.51
C MET A 158 -1.13 -0.67 -29.83
N ILE A 159 -2.30 -0.23 -30.34
CA ILE A 159 -2.85 -0.68 -31.63
C ILE A 159 -2.84 0.45 -32.66
N LYS A 160 -2.74 0.08 -33.94
CA LYS A 160 -2.91 1.00 -35.07
C LYS A 160 -4.38 1.06 -35.48
N ALA A 161 -4.79 2.17 -36.09
CA ALA A 161 -6.13 2.30 -36.65
C ALA A 161 -6.42 1.22 -37.71
N ASP A 162 -7.66 0.76 -37.78
CA ASP A 162 -8.11 -0.23 -38.75
C ASP A 162 -7.79 0.26 -40.18
N PRO A 163 -7.14 -0.55 -41.03
CA PRO A 163 -6.89 -0.16 -42.43
C PRO A 163 -8.18 0.10 -43.23
N ALA A 164 -9.32 -0.51 -42.86
CA ALA A 164 -10.62 -0.26 -43.46
C ALA A 164 -11.15 1.12 -43.04
N TYR A 165 -11.51 1.95 -44.02
CA TYR A 165 -12.12 3.27 -43.80
C TYR A 165 -13.20 3.56 -44.84
N THR A 166 -14.18 4.39 -44.46
CA THR A 166 -15.21 4.87 -45.37
C THR A 166 -15.28 6.38 -45.34
N VAL A 167 -15.28 7.02 -46.51
CA VAL A 167 -15.57 8.46 -46.64
C VAL A 167 -17.08 8.66 -46.70
N VAL A 168 -17.62 9.34 -45.69
CA VAL A 168 -19.05 9.61 -45.50
C VAL A 168 -19.32 11.07 -45.83
N LYS A 169 -20.30 11.32 -46.69
CA LYS A 169 -20.76 12.66 -47.07
C LYS A 169 -22.24 12.80 -46.77
N PHE A 170 -22.59 13.68 -45.83
CA PHE A 170 -23.97 13.98 -45.48
C PHE A 170 -24.60 14.86 -46.58
N ASP A 171 -25.68 14.37 -47.19
CA ASP A 171 -26.36 14.98 -48.34
C ASP A 171 -27.71 15.63 -47.98
N GLY A 172 -28.14 15.51 -46.72
CA GLY A 172 -29.42 16.03 -46.24
C GLY A 172 -30.62 15.12 -46.54
N ASN A 173 -30.43 13.94 -47.13
CA ASN A 173 -31.52 13.05 -47.52
C ASN A 173 -31.73 11.93 -46.46
N PRO A 174 -32.90 11.84 -45.81
CA PRO A 174 -33.21 10.79 -44.83
C PRO A 174 -33.27 9.38 -45.41
N HIS A 175 -33.28 9.22 -46.74
CA HIS A 175 -33.29 7.92 -47.41
C HIS A 175 -31.92 7.47 -47.91
N THR A 176 -30.90 8.33 -47.84
CA THR A 176 -29.53 7.93 -48.19
C THR A 176 -28.93 7.16 -47.02
N ILE A 177 -28.52 5.91 -47.23
CA ILE A 177 -27.86 5.07 -46.22
C ILE A 177 -26.35 5.13 -46.44
N LEU A 178 -25.61 5.50 -45.40
CA LEU A 178 -24.16 5.61 -45.40
C LEU A 178 -23.60 4.53 -44.46
N ARG A 179 -22.88 3.57 -45.02
CA ARG A 179 -22.39 2.38 -44.30
C ARG A 179 -20.87 2.35 -44.23
N HIS A 180 -20.34 2.12 -43.03
CA HIS A 180 -18.95 1.71 -42.82
C HIS A 180 -18.92 0.30 -42.25
N GLN A 181 -17.91 -0.49 -42.63
CA GLN A 181 -17.65 -1.80 -42.03
C GLN A 181 -16.14 -1.91 -41.72
N SER A 182 -15.84 -2.38 -40.52
CA SER A 182 -14.47 -2.64 -40.07
C SER A 182 -13.86 -3.86 -40.78
N SER A 183 -12.56 -4.05 -40.61
CA SER A 183 -11.92 -5.32 -40.93
C SER A 183 -12.53 -6.45 -40.07
N ARG A 184 -12.58 -7.66 -40.64
CA ARG A 184 -13.07 -8.86 -39.94
C ARG A 184 -11.94 -9.46 -39.10
N ILE A 185 -12.23 -9.74 -37.83
CA ILE A 185 -11.29 -10.31 -36.85
C ILE A 185 -11.76 -11.71 -36.48
N SER A 186 -10.82 -12.66 -36.42
CA SER A 186 -11.06 -14.06 -36.03
C SER A 186 -10.06 -14.47 -34.96
N ASP A 187 -10.55 -14.91 -33.81
CA ASP A 187 -9.77 -15.48 -32.71
C ASP A 187 -10.48 -16.70 -32.10
N LEU A 188 -10.00 -17.17 -30.94
CA LEU A 188 -10.57 -18.33 -30.24
C LEU A 188 -12.04 -18.11 -29.79
N SER A 189 -12.50 -16.87 -29.69
CA SER A 189 -13.86 -16.54 -29.29
C SER A 189 -14.85 -16.48 -30.45
N GLY A 190 -14.37 -16.50 -31.69
CA GLY A 190 -15.22 -16.46 -32.88
C GLY A 190 -14.74 -15.43 -33.90
N THR A 191 -15.60 -15.15 -34.88
CA THR A 191 -15.32 -14.18 -35.95
C THR A 191 -16.34 -13.05 -35.94
N ARG A 192 -15.86 -11.81 -36.03
CA ARG A 192 -16.69 -10.60 -35.90
C ARG A 192 -16.18 -9.43 -36.74
N ALA A 193 -17.07 -8.52 -37.08
CA ALA A 193 -16.81 -7.21 -37.66
C ALA A 193 -17.85 -6.20 -37.14
N CYS A 194 -17.49 -4.92 -37.17
CA CYS A 194 -18.37 -3.82 -36.78
C CYS A 194 -18.95 -3.15 -38.02
N THR A 195 -20.27 -2.95 -38.04
CA THR A 195 -20.96 -2.17 -39.08
C THR A 195 -21.57 -0.91 -38.47
N LEU A 196 -21.26 0.26 -39.04
CA LEU A 196 -21.83 1.55 -38.65
C LEU A 196 -22.78 2.05 -39.73
N ILE A 197 -24.00 2.40 -39.33
CA ILE A 197 -25.04 2.95 -40.20
C ILE A 197 -25.34 4.40 -39.82
N MET A 198 -25.23 5.29 -40.81
CA MET A 198 -25.56 6.70 -40.73
C MET A 198 -26.57 7.05 -41.83
N MET A 199 -27.50 7.96 -41.55
CA MET A 199 -28.42 8.49 -42.57
C MET A 199 -27.82 9.75 -43.22
N GLY A 200 -28.14 9.98 -44.48
CA GLY A 200 -27.63 11.12 -45.26
C GLY A 200 -28.03 12.48 -44.71
N ASP A 201 -29.14 12.55 -43.97
CA ASP A 201 -29.60 13.74 -43.27
C ASP A 201 -29.07 13.90 -41.83
N ASN A 202 -28.14 13.03 -41.41
CA ASN A 202 -27.42 13.23 -40.15
C ASN A 202 -26.42 14.39 -40.28
N ARG A 203 -25.99 14.97 -39.15
CA ARG A 203 -25.01 16.06 -39.08
C ARG A 203 -23.97 15.72 -38.02
N ALA A 204 -22.69 15.92 -38.35
CA ALA A 204 -21.56 15.64 -37.47
C ALA A 204 -20.86 16.93 -37.07
N PHE A 205 -20.40 17.01 -35.83
CA PHE A 205 -19.73 18.19 -35.27
C PHE A 205 -18.47 17.77 -34.53
N SER A 206 -17.35 18.44 -34.79
CA SER A 206 -16.19 18.34 -33.89
C SER A 206 -16.50 19.08 -32.60
N VAL A 207 -16.17 18.49 -31.44
CA VAL A 207 -16.43 19.11 -30.14
C VAL A 207 -15.13 19.42 -29.38
N ASP A 208 -15.16 20.46 -28.56
CA ASP A 208 -14.06 20.81 -27.64
C ASP A 208 -14.07 19.92 -26.39
N SER A 209 -13.09 20.13 -25.49
CA SER A 209 -12.96 19.38 -24.23
C SER A 209 -14.13 19.58 -23.25
N HIS A 210 -14.95 20.61 -23.45
CA HIS A 210 -16.15 20.88 -22.64
C HIS A 210 -17.42 20.33 -23.31
N GLY A 211 -17.29 19.67 -24.47
CA GLY A 211 -18.40 19.10 -25.23
C GLY A 211 -19.16 20.12 -26.09
N ASN A 212 -18.63 21.33 -26.28
CA ASN A 212 -19.27 22.33 -27.14
C ASN A 212 -18.94 22.08 -28.61
N ASP A 213 -19.92 22.29 -29.48
CA ASP A 213 -19.70 22.20 -30.93
C ASP A 213 -18.73 23.30 -31.40
N VAL A 214 -17.64 22.88 -32.07
CA VAL A 214 -16.63 23.78 -32.62
C VAL A 214 -16.87 24.03 -34.11
N GLN A 215 -17.13 22.95 -34.87
CA GLN A 215 -17.28 23.00 -36.32
C GLN A 215 -18.15 21.85 -36.82
N GLU A 216 -19.05 22.13 -37.76
CA GLU A 216 -19.79 21.11 -38.51
C GLU A 216 -18.90 20.44 -39.58
N LEU A 217 -18.96 19.11 -39.65
CA LEU A 217 -18.16 18.26 -40.52
C LEU A 217 -19.04 17.67 -41.63
N GLY A 218 -19.10 18.34 -42.79
CA GLY A 218 -19.92 17.89 -43.92
C GLY A 218 -19.38 16.67 -44.69
N THR A 219 -18.12 16.29 -44.48
CA THR A 219 -17.52 15.06 -45.00
C THR A 219 -16.52 14.55 -43.98
N ILE A 220 -16.64 13.26 -43.62
CA ILE A 220 -15.82 12.63 -42.59
C ILE A 220 -15.25 11.31 -43.13
N THR A 221 -14.08 10.90 -42.64
CA THR A 221 -13.53 9.57 -42.91
C THR A 221 -13.65 8.75 -41.63
N VAL A 222 -14.50 7.73 -41.66
CA VAL A 222 -14.88 6.94 -40.48
C VAL A 222 -14.07 5.64 -40.44
N ARG A 223 -13.67 5.27 -39.22
CA ARG A 223 -13.11 3.95 -38.89
C ARG A 223 -13.73 3.41 -37.60
N ALA A 224 -13.85 2.09 -37.53
CA ALA A 224 -14.08 1.34 -36.30
C ALA A 224 -12.91 0.37 -36.09
N THR A 225 -12.10 0.58 -35.06
CA THR A 225 -10.93 -0.28 -34.77
C THR A 225 -11.16 -1.07 -33.50
N GLU A 226 -11.20 -2.40 -33.59
CA GLU A 226 -11.40 -3.23 -32.39
C GLU A 226 -10.15 -3.25 -31.49
N TYR A 227 -10.36 -3.15 -30.18
CA TYR A 227 -9.38 -3.51 -29.17
C TYR A 227 -9.41 -5.02 -28.94
N THR A 228 -8.45 -5.76 -29.50
CA THR A 228 -8.48 -7.23 -29.56
C THR A 228 -8.02 -7.94 -28.29
N THR A 229 -7.42 -7.22 -27.35
CA THR A 229 -6.99 -7.76 -26.06
C THR A 229 -7.25 -6.75 -24.93
N LEU A 230 -7.37 -7.24 -23.69
CA LEU A 230 -7.51 -6.39 -22.51
C LEU A 230 -6.34 -5.39 -22.38
N LYS A 231 -5.09 -5.81 -22.67
CA LYS A 231 -3.91 -4.93 -22.63
C LYS A 231 -3.95 -3.81 -23.67
N SER A 232 -4.73 -3.96 -24.74
CA SER A 232 -4.88 -2.97 -25.80
C SER A 232 -5.94 -1.90 -25.52
N MET A 233 -6.82 -2.14 -24.53
CA MET A 233 -7.94 -1.27 -24.21
C MET A 233 -7.51 0.19 -24.01
N PRO A 234 -8.37 1.17 -24.37
CA PRO A 234 -8.09 2.60 -24.26
C PRO A 234 -7.78 3.02 -22.82
N ALA A 235 -8.38 2.33 -21.85
CA ALA A 235 -8.14 2.46 -20.42
C ALA A 235 -8.42 1.12 -19.72
N GLU A 236 -8.03 1.00 -18.46
CA GLU A 236 -8.46 -0.13 -17.64
C GLU A 236 -9.99 -0.13 -17.51
N LEU A 237 -10.59 -1.32 -17.56
CA LEU A 237 -12.03 -1.46 -17.47
C LEU A 237 -12.56 -0.99 -16.11
N PRO A 238 -13.77 -0.41 -16.08
CA PRO A 238 -14.40 -0.12 -14.81
C PRO A 238 -14.68 -1.43 -14.05
N PRO A 239 -14.78 -1.36 -12.72
CA PRO A 239 -15.05 -2.52 -11.87
C PRO A 239 -16.35 -3.22 -12.27
N ASN A 240 -16.39 -4.54 -12.18
CA ASN A 240 -17.52 -5.38 -12.65
C ASN A 240 -17.81 -5.31 -14.15
N SER A 241 -16.90 -4.78 -14.98
CA SER A 241 -16.94 -4.93 -16.44
C SER A 241 -15.85 -5.90 -16.88
N ALA A 242 -16.18 -6.81 -17.80
CA ALA A 242 -15.25 -7.82 -18.27
C ALA A 242 -15.05 -7.74 -19.77
N TYR A 243 -13.80 -7.86 -20.21
CA TYR A 243 -13.47 -7.77 -21.63
C TYR A 243 -14.33 -8.76 -22.45
N THR A 244 -15.09 -8.19 -23.36
CA THR A 244 -16.08 -8.82 -24.24
C THR A 244 -15.95 -8.23 -25.64
N TYR A 245 -16.19 -6.92 -25.81
CA TYR A 245 -15.98 -6.20 -27.06
C TYR A 245 -15.86 -4.69 -26.81
N CYS A 246 -14.85 -4.06 -27.40
CA CYS A 246 -14.64 -2.62 -27.35
C CYS A 246 -14.00 -2.17 -28.67
N ALA A 247 -14.37 -0.99 -29.16
CA ALA A 247 -13.82 -0.45 -30.38
C ALA A 247 -13.58 1.05 -30.30
N GLU A 248 -12.50 1.50 -30.94
CA GLU A 248 -12.26 2.90 -31.25
C GLU A 248 -13.14 3.32 -32.42
N PHE A 249 -14.16 4.14 -32.15
CA PHE A 249 -14.90 4.85 -33.18
C PHE A 249 -14.22 6.19 -33.43
N SER A 250 -13.75 6.43 -34.65
CA SER A 250 -12.94 7.60 -34.95
C SER A 250 -13.27 8.25 -36.29
N VAL A 251 -12.97 9.55 -36.37
CA VAL A 251 -12.96 10.32 -37.61
C VAL A 251 -11.55 10.82 -37.86
N ASP A 252 -10.96 10.48 -39.01
CA ASP A 252 -9.61 10.93 -39.34
C ASP A 252 -9.53 12.47 -39.29
N GLY A 253 -8.61 13.00 -38.48
CA GLY A 253 -8.38 14.45 -38.32
C GLY A 253 -9.27 15.16 -37.27
N ALA A 254 -10.16 14.45 -36.58
CA ALA A 254 -10.97 15.00 -35.48
C ALA A 254 -10.90 14.10 -34.24
N ARG A 255 -10.60 14.68 -33.07
CA ARG A 255 -10.40 13.91 -31.82
C ARG A 255 -11.74 13.47 -31.19
N ASN A 256 -12.72 14.38 -31.13
CA ASN A 256 -14.06 14.12 -30.60
C ASN A 256 -15.10 14.56 -31.63
N VAL A 257 -16.02 13.68 -32.00
CA VAL A 257 -17.09 13.99 -32.97
C VAL A 257 -18.44 13.59 -32.42
N ARG A 258 -19.39 14.52 -32.36
CA ARG A 258 -20.79 14.32 -31.98
C ARG A 258 -21.67 14.26 -33.22
N PHE A 259 -22.74 13.47 -33.18
CA PHE A 259 -23.76 13.42 -34.22
C PHE A 259 -25.08 14.01 -33.74
N GLU A 260 -25.86 14.60 -34.64
CA GLU A 260 -27.20 15.12 -34.35
C GLU A 260 -28.22 13.98 -34.18
N LYS A 261 -28.10 12.94 -35.01
CA LYS A 261 -28.84 11.68 -34.87
C LYS A 261 -27.89 10.54 -34.51
N PRO A 262 -28.34 9.53 -33.75
CA PRO A 262 -27.49 8.42 -33.41
C PRO A 262 -27.00 7.62 -34.63
N VAL A 263 -25.80 7.08 -34.52
CA VAL A 263 -25.21 6.11 -35.44
C VAL A 263 -25.56 4.72 -34.92
N ILE A 264 -26.29 3.94 -35.72
CA ILE A 264 -26.66 2.58 -35.35
C ILE A 264 -25.47 1.66 -35.63
N THR A 265 -25.07 0.92 -34.61
CA THR A 265 -23.85 0.11 -34.60
C THR A 265 -24.23 -1.36 -34.44
N TRP A 266 -23.65 -2.20 -35.28
CA TRP A 266 -23.92 -3.63 -35.34
C TRP A 266 -22.63 -4.42 -35.20
N VAL A 267 -22.62 -5.43 -34.34
CA VAL A 267 -21.50 -6.36 -34.15
C VAL A 267 -22.05 -7.78 -34.25
N ASP A 268 -21.36 -8.67 -34.98
CA ASP A 268 -21.76 -10.09 -35.05
C ASP A 268 -21.95 -10.65 -33.62
N ASN A 269 -23.00 -11.43 -33.34
CA ASN A 269 -23.18 -12.08 -32.03
C ASN A 269 -22.24 -13.30 -31.90
N PHE A 270 -20.94 -13.06 -31.96
CA PHE A 270 -19.90 -14.08 -32.10
C PHE A 270 -19.74 -14.99 -30.87
N LEU A 271 -20.27 -14.55 -29.71
CA LEU A 271 -20.30 -15.32 -28.46
C LEU A 271 -21.59 -16.12 -28.27
N GLY A 272 -22.64 -15.85 -29.05
CA GLY A 272 -23.91 -16.57 -29.00
C GLY A 272 -24.76 -16.26 -27.77
N PHE A 273 -24.85 -14.98 -27.37
CA PHE A 273 -25.84 -14.56 -26.37
C PHE A 273 -27.27 -14.74 -26.90
N ASP A 274 -28.22 -14.98 -26.01
CA ASP A 274 -29.64 -15.12 -26.35
C ASP A 274 -30.19 -13.81 -26.94
N VAL A 275 -31.15 -13.92 -27.87
CA VAL A 275 -31.90 -12.76 -28.38
C VAL A 275 -32.65 -12.11 -27.22
N GLY A 276 -32.65 -10.77 -27.18
CA GLY A 276 -33.20 -9.99 -26.07
C GLY A 276 -32.26 -9.77 -24.88
N GLU A 277 -31.06 -10.36 -24.89
CA GLU A 277 -30.07 -10.06 -23.85
C GLU A 277 -29.61 -8.60 -23.94
N ILE A 278 -29.55 -7.93 -22.78
CA ILE A 278 -29.06 -6.56 -22.66
C ILE A 278 -27.55 -6.55 -22.89
N ILE A 279 -27.09 -5.69 -23.79
CA ILE A 279 -25.66 -5.41 -23.97
C ILE A 279 -25.35 -4.08 -23.27
N PRO A 280 -24.71 -4.08 -22.09
CA PRO A 280 -24.33 -2.85 -21.41
C PRO A 280 -23.42 -2.01 -22.29
N ALA A 281 -23.66 -0.71 -22.36
CA ALA A 281 -22.89 0.19 -23.21
C ALA A 281 -22.33 1.37 -22.42
N GLY A 282 -21.07 1.70 -22.70
CA GLY A 282 -20.36 2.84 -22.15
C GLY A 282 -19.40 3.41 -23.18
N PHE A 283 -18.77 4.54 -22.85
CA PHE A 283 -17.65 5.06 -23.63
C PHE A 283 -16.57 5.65 -22.74
N TYR A 284 -15.35 5.70 -23.25
CA TYR A 284 -14.23 6.33 -22.54
C TYR A 284 -14.07 7.79 -22.95
N ASN A 285 -14.23 8.71 -22.01
CA ASN A 285 -13.94 10.11 -22.23
C ASN A 285 -12.46 10.39 -21.92
N ARG A 286 -11.63 10.48 -22.97
CA ARG A 286 -10.17 10.74 -22.86
C ARG A 286 -9.81 12.11 -22.29
N ASP A 287 -10.69 13.10 -22.41
CA ASP A 287 -10.43 14.44 -21.87
C ASP A 287 -10.66 14.49 -20.36
N ARG A 288 -11.52 13.61 -19.83
CA ARG A 288 -11.79 13.49 -18.39
C ARG A 288 -11.13 12.27 -17.74
N GLY A 289 -10.57 11.36 -18.53
CA GLY A 289 -9.97 10.12 -18.05
C GLY A 289 -10.96 9.11 -17.42
N VAL A 290 -12.25 9.16 -17.79
CA VAL A 290 -13.31 8.36 -17.14
C VAL A 290 -14.21 7.61 -18.12
N TRP A 291 -14.68 6.43 -17.70
CA TRP A 291 -15.75 5.71 -18.37
C TRP A 291 -17.12 6.32 -18.04
N ILE A 292 -17.99 6.47 -19.04
CA ILE A 292 -19.32 7.05 -18.90
C ILE A 292 -20.36 6.04 -19.40
N PRO A 293 -21.34 5.63 -18.56
CA PRO A 293 -22.41 4.74 -18.98
C PRO A 293 -23.38 5.44 -19.95
N VAL A 294 -23.83 4.72 -20.97
CA VAL A 294 -24.85 5.17 -21.92
C VAL A 294 -26.00 4.16 -21.98
N ASP A 295 -27.01 4.46 -22.81
CA ASP A 295 -28.18 3.60 -22.97
C ASP A 295 -27.74 2.25 -23.54
N ASN A 296 -28.29 1.17 -22.97
CA ASN A 296 -27.86 -0.19 -23.32
C ASN A 296 -28.16 -0.53 -24.79
N GLY A 297 -27.34 -1.43 -25.35
CA GLY A 297 -27.68 -2.18 -26.54
C GLY A 297 -28.50 -3.44 -26.24
N ILE A 298 -28.82 -4.18 -27.29
CA ILE A 298 -29.58 -5.43 -27.21
C ILE A 298 -29.12 -6.42 -28.27
N VAL A 299 -29.22 -7.71 -27.97
CA VAL A 299 -29.03 -8.78 -28.95
C VAL A 299 -30.30 -8.94 -29.77
N VAL A 300 -30.18 -8.87 -31.09
CA VAL A 300 -31.31 -9.01 -32.03
C VAL A 300 -31.06 -10.12 -33.03
N MET A 301 -32.14 -10.67 -33.59
CA MET A 301 -32.12 -11.60 -34.72
C MET A 301 -32.75 -10.96 -35.95
N LEU A 302 -32.10 -11.09 -37.11
CA LEU A 302 -32.65 -10.59 -38.38
C LEU A 302 -33.76 -11.53 -38.88
N LEU A 303 -34.87 -10.96 -39.32
CA LEU A 303 -36.04 -11.69 -39.81
C LEU A 303 -36.27 -11.43 -41.30
N ASP A 304 -36.89 -12.41 -41.94
CA ASP A 304 -37.49 -12.30 -43.28
C ASP A 304 -38.98 -12.63 -43.12
N THR A 305 -39.80 -11.59 -43.05
CA THR A 305 -41.23 -11.72 -42.74
C THR A 305 -42.07 -12.02 -43.97
N ASP A 306 -41.57 -11.74 -45.18
CA ASP A 306 -42.28 -11.99 -46.45
C ASP A 306 -41.79 -13.22 -47.23
N GLY A 307 -40.66 -13.81 -46.82
CA GLY A 307 -40.08 -15.04 -47.33
C GLY A 307 -39.27 -14.88 -48.62
N ASP A 308 -38.81 -13.67 -48.96
CA ASP A 308 -38.07 -13.39 -50.19
C ASP A 308 -36.55 -13.67 -50.08
N GLY A 309 -36.07 -14.03 -48.88
CA GLY A 309 -34.68 -14.30 -48.58
C GLY A 309 -33.86 -13.06 -48.20
N ILE A 310 -34.49 -11.89 -48.10
CA ILE A 310 -33.89 -10.61 -47.72
C ILE A 310 -34.42 -10.24 -46.33
N THR A 311 -33.55 -9.69 -45.48
CA THR A 311 -33.98 -9.17 -44.18
C THR A 311 -34.85 -7.93 -44.35
N ASP A 312 -36.01 -7.92 -43.69
CA ASP A 312 -36.99 -6.84 -43.71
C ASP A 312 -37.45 -6.38 -42.30
N ALA A 313 -37.10 -7.13 -41.24
CA ALA A 313 -37.38 -6.80 -39.84
C ALA A 313 -36.33 -7.42 -38.89
N LEU A 314 -36.49 -7.17 -37.57
CA LEU A 314 -35.70 -7.81 -36.52
C LEU A 314 -36.58 -8.27 -35.34
N ASP A 315 -36.11 -9.28 -34.61
CA ASP A 315 -36.61 -9.75 -33.30
C ASP A 315 -35.62 -9.28 -32.22
N ALA A 316 -36.11 -8.58 -31.22
CA ALA A 316 -35.34 -8.00 -30.13
C ALA A 316 -35.71 -8.52 -28.74
N ASP A 317 -36.70 -9.41 -28.59
CA ASP A 317 -37.07 -9.98 -27.29
C ASP A 317 -37.00 -11.53 -27.24
N GLY A 318 -36.71 -12.15 -28.38
CA GLY A 318 -36.51 -13.59 -28.54
C GLY A 318 -37.81 -14.38 -28.73
N ASP A 319 -38.94 -13.72 -29.00
CA ASP A 319 -40.22 -14.39 -29.26
C ASP A 319 -40.40 -14.86 -30.72
N GLY A 320 -39.47 -14.49 -31.60
CA GLY A 320 -39.47 -14.82 -33.02
C GLY A 320 -40.43 -13.97 -33.87
N GLN A 321 -40.95 -12.86 -33.35
CA GLN A 321 -41.77 -11.88 -34.06
C GLN A 321 -40.98 -10.60 -34.36
N ALA A 322 -41.51 -9.78 -35.26
CA ALA A 322 -40.90 -8.51 -35.62
C ALA A 322 -41.22 -7.43 -34.58
N ASP A 323 -40.17 -6.71 -34.13
CA ASP A 323 -40.25 -5.65 -33.13
C ASP A 323 -40.07 -4.25 -33.71
N ASP A 324 -40.86 -3.31 -33.19
CA ASP A 324 -40.76 -1.87 -33.46
C ASP A 324 -40.11 -1.17 -32.26
N LEU A 325 -38.78 -0.97 -32.34
CA LEU A 325 -37.98 -0.45 -31.22
C LEU A 325 -38.25 1.03 -30.94
N ASN A 326 -38.47 1.83 -31.99
CA ASN A 326 -38.69 3.27 -31.87
C ASN A 326 -40.18 3.66 -31.71
N ARG A 327 -41.10 2.71 -31.93
CA ARG A 327 -42.56 2.82 -31.82
C ARG A 327 -43.20 3.76 -32.84
N ASP A 328 -42.61 3.90 -34.02
CA ASP A 328 -43.14 4.73 -35.11
C ASP A 328 -44.03 3.96 -36.10
N GLY A 329 -44.11 2.63 -35.96
CA GLY A 329 -44.92 1.74 -36.77
C GLY A 329 -44.25 1.25 -38.05
N LEU A 330 -42.97 1.56 -38.28
CA LEU A 330 -42.18 1.06 -39.39
C LEU A 330 -41.18 0.00 -38.87
N LEU A 331 -41.08 -1.12 -39.59
CA LEU A 331 -40.17 -2.23 -39.23
C LEU A 331 -38.89 -2.22 -40.08
N ALA A 332 -38.98 -1.69 -41.31
CA ALA A 332 -37.91 -1.74 -42.30
C ALA A 332 -36.79 -0.71 -42.05
N ASP A 333 -37.07 0.35 -41.30
CA ASP A 333 -36.11 1.36 -40.87
C ASP A 333 -35.22 0.85 -39.73
N GLU A 334 -35.70 -0.08 -38.90
CA GLU A 334 -34.92 -0.70 -37.82
C GLU A 334 -33.73 -1.54 -38.32
N ILE A 335 -33.81 -2.00 -39.56
CA ILE A 335 -32.78 -2.79 -40.27
C ILE A 335 -32.15 -2.03 -41.46
N ALA A 336 -32.28 -0.69 -41.49
CA ALA A 336 -31.74 0.14 -42.56
C ALA A 336 -30.24 -0.16 -42.83
N GLY A 337 -29.90 -0.55 -44.06
CA GLY A 337 -28.52 -0.82 -44.49
C GLY A 337 -28.07 -2.27 -44.38
N LEU A 338 -28.94 -3.18 -43.93
CA LEU A 338 -28.68 -4.61 -43.76
C LEU A 338 -29.39 -5.50 -44.81
N GLN A 339 -29.88 -4.93 -45.92
CA GLN A 339 -30.64 -5.68 -46.96
C GLN A 339 -29.75 -6.53 -47.91
N ASP A 340 -28.47 -6.72 -47.59
CA ASP A 340 -27.55 -7.53 -48.39
C ASP A 340 -27.58 -8.98 -47.89
N ALA A 341 -28.37 -9.84 -48.53
CA ALA A 341 -28.61 -11.22 -48.09
C ALA A 341 -27.35 -12.12 -48.08
N GLU A 342 -26.29 -11.77 -48.81
CA GLU A 342 -25.01 -12.51 -48.72
C GLU A 342 -24.25 -12.15 -47.44
N GLN A 343 -24.44 -10.93 -46.95
CA GLN A 343 -23.72 -10.37 -45.81
C GLN A 343 -24.51 -10.46 -44.49
N TYR A 344 -25.83 -10.32 -44.57
CA TYR A 344 -26.76 -10.28 -43.45
C TYR A 344 -27.95 -11.22 -43.72
N PRO A 345 -27.74 -12.55 -43.74
CA PRO A 345 -28.81 -13.50 -44.04
C PRO A 345 -29.86 -13.55 -42.91
N PRO A 346 -31.14 -13.80 -43.21
CA PRO A 346 -32.17 -14.02 -42.19
C PRO A 346 -31.80 -15.12 -41.19
N GLY A 347 -32.11 -14.91 -39.91
CA GLY A 347 -31.74 -15.77 -38.79
C GLY A 347 -30.34 -15.51 -38.20
N SER A 348 -29.56 -14.60 -38.78
CA SER A 348 -28.32 -14.13 -38.16
C SER A 348 -28.60 -13.22 -36.97
N THR A 349 -27.74 -13.26 -35.95
CA THR A 349 -27.88 -12.48 -34.72
C THR A 349 -26.75 -11.48 -34.56
N PHE A 350 -27.09 -10.29 -34.05
CA PHE A 350 -26.18 -9.16 -33.89
C PHE A 350 -26.41 -8.45 -32.56
N TRP A 351 -25.37 -7.79 -32.06
CA TRP A 351 -25.53 -6.78 -31.02
C TRP A 351 -25.83 -5.45 -31.70
N ARG A 352 -26.94 -4.81 -31.31
CA ARG A 352 -27.38 -3.53 -31.84
C ARG A 352 -27.23 -2.46 -30.76
N MET A 353 -26.43 -1.43 -31.03
CA MET A 353 -26.22 -0.28 -30.14
C MET A 353 -26.42 1.05 -30.86
N SER A 354 -26.62 2.12 -30.08
CA SER A 354 -26.86 3.48 -30.58
C SER A 354 -25.77 4.43 -30.08
N LEU A 355 -25.06 5.10 -30.98
CA LEU A 355 -23.95 6.01 -30.64
C LEU A 355 -24.27 7.45 -31.01
N THR A 356 -24.18 8.37 -30.05
CA THR A 356 -24.41 9.81 -30.27
C THR A 356 -23.14 10.59 -30.58
N HIS A 357 -21.99 9.96 -30.41
CA HIS A 357 -20.67 10.53 -30.66
C HIS A 357 -19.66 9.40 -30.89
N PHE A 358 -18.50 9.74 -31.45
CA PHE A 358 -17.38 8.83 -31.66
C PHE A 358 -16.30 9.08 -30.60
N SER A 359 -15.97 7.99 -29.93
CA SER A 359 -15.01 7.82 -28.85
C SER A 359 -14.76 6.30 -28.73
N PRO A 360 -13.86 5.82 -27.86
CA PRO A 360 -13.78 4.40 -27.55
C PRO A 360 -15.11 3.94 -26.93
N GLY A 361 -15.86 3.12 -27.66
CA GLY A 361 -17.11 2.54 -27.18
C GLY A 361 -16.86 1.17 -26.56
N ASP A 362 -17.46 0.95 -25.41
CA ASP A 362 -17.34 -0.26 -24.60
C ASP A 362 -18.69 -0.96 -24.51
N PHE A 363 -18.71 -2.22 -24.91
CA PHE A 363 -19.87 -3.10 -24.90
C PHE A 363 -19.59 -4.37 -24.08
N ASN A 364 -18.79 -4.21 -23.03
CA ASN A 364 -18.38 -5.26 -22.14
C ASN A 364 -19.48 -5.63 -21.16
N LEU A 365 -19.73 -6.93 -21.05
CA LEU A 365 -20.67 -7.48 -20.07
C LEU A 365 -20.02 -7.57 -18.68
N PRO A 366 -20.84 -7.56 -17.62
CA PRO A 366 -20.34 -7.90 -16.31
C PRO A 366 -19.88 -9.36 -16.27
N ALA A 367 -18.86 -9.64 -15.47
CA ALA A 367 -18.46 -11.02 -15.16
C ALA A 367 -18.17 -11.17 -13.68
N GLY A 368 -18.27 -12.41 -13.21
CA GLY A 368 -17.96 -12.81 -11.85
C GLY A 368 -17.15 -14.08 -11.82
N THR A 369 -16.87 -14.52 -10.60
CA THR A 369 -16.16 -15.77 -10.35
C THR A 369 -17.08 -16.98 -10.50
N PRO A 370 -16.53 -18.19 -10.73
CA PRO A 370 -17.24 -19.44 -10.53
C PRO A 370 -17.83 -19.56 -9.11
N ARG A 371 -18.84 -20.42 -8.92
CA ARG A 371 -19.60 -20.52 -7.65
C ARG A 371 -18.77 -21.01 -6.46
N ASP A 372 -17.75 -21.83 -6.69
CA ASP A 372 -16.86 -22.37 -5.66
C ASP A 372 -15.59 -21.53 -5.49
N ALA A 373 -15.45 -20.40 -6.20
CA ALA A 373 -14.26 -19.59 -6.13
C ALA A 373 -14.08 -18.98 -4.74
N GLU A 374 -12.87 -19.15 -4.20
CA GLU A 374 -12.44 -18.57 -2.93
C GLU A 374 -11.23 -17.66 -3.18
N ARG A 375 -11.06 -16.66 -2.30
CA ARG A 375 -9.84 -15.85 -2.24
C ARG A 375 -8.67 -16.70 -1.71
N PRO A 376 -7.40 -16.31 -1.97
CA PRO A 376 -6.24 -16.99 -1.41
C PRO A 376 -6.35 -17.17 0.11
N ASN A 377 -6.16 -18.40 0.56
CA ASN A 377 -6.56 -18.87 1.89
C ASN A 377 -5.40 -19.38 2.75
N ALA A 378 -4.16 -18.97 2.44
CA ALA A 378 -3.00 -19.30 3.25
C ALA A 378 -3.18 -18.86 4.71
N SER A 379 -2.82 -19.75 5.65
CA SER A 379 -2.99 -19.56 7.10
C SER A 379 -1.81 -18.87 7.78
N SER A 380 -0.62 -18.95 7.20
CA SER A 380 0.59 -18.30 7.69
C SER A 380 0.81 -16.94 7.02
N ILE A 381 1.70 -16.13 7.60
CA ILE A 381 2.00 -14.78 7.12
C ILE A 381 3.26 -14.74 6.25
N MET A 382 3.32 -13.71 5.39
CA MET A 382 4.56 -13.33 4.72
C MET A 382 5.63 -13.02 5.77
N THR A 383 6.83 -13.56 5.59
CA THR A 383 7.97 -13.33 6.48
C THR A 383 9.19 -12.93 5.68
N ALA A 384 9.97 -12.01 6.23
CA ALA A 384 11.30 -11.68 5.73
C ALA A 384 12.33 -12.27 6.69
N ASP A 385 13.50 -12.60 6.17
CA ASP A 385 14.59 -13.19 6.94
C ASP A 385 14.88 -12.32 8.17
N ARG A 386 14.70 -12.90 9.35
CA ARG A 386 15.12 -12.32 10.62
C ARG A 386 16.21 -13.20 11.18
N GLN A 387 17.20 -12.60 11.85
CA GLN A 387 18.01 -13.34 12.80
C GLN A 387 17.03 -13.91 13.82
N LEU A 388 16.79 -15.23 13.76
CA LEU A 388 15.80 -15.83 14.63
C LEU A 388 16.34 -15.69 16.05
N PRO A 389 15.56 -15.14 17.01
CA PRO A 389 16.02 -14.96 18.36
C PRO A 389 16.43 -16.34 18.86
N GLY A 390 17.75 -16.52 18.96
CA GLY A 390 18.37 -17.69 19.54
C GLY A 390 17.93 -17.72 21.00
N ALA A 391 16.77 -18.30 21.26
CA ALA A 391 16.42 -18.79 22.56
C ALA A 391 17.44 -19.89 22.87
N GLU A 392 18.60 -19.44 23.37
CA GLU A 392 19.66 -20.29 23.87
C GLU A 392 20.16 -21.37 22.89
N ASP A 393 20.40 -21.04 21.61
CA ASP A 393 21.54 -21.70 20.97
C ASP A 393 22.72 -21.27 21.84
N CYS A 394 23.22 -22.19 22.66
CA CYS A 394 24.28 -21.91 23.61
C CYS A 394 25.36 -21.20 22.82
N LYS A 395 25.55 -19.87 23.03
CA LYS A 395 26.74 -19.16 22.56
C LYS A 395 27.87 -19.97 23.17
N ARG A 396 28.44 -20.87 22.37
CA ARG A 396 29.57 -21.66 22.81
C ARG A 396 30.63 -20.61 23.06
N SER A 397 31.32 -20.69 24.17
CA SER A 397 32.41 -19.77 24.50
C SER A 397 33.63 -19.95 23.58
N SER A 398 33.40 -20.31 22.31
CA SER A 398 34.36 -20.44 21.22
C SER A 398 34.42 -19.13 20.43
N GLY A 399 35.59 -18.81 19.91
CA GLY A 399 35.81 -17.64 19.04
C GLY A 399 35.30 -17.81 17.60
N SER A 400 34.53 -18.87 17.31
CA SER A 400 33.92 -19.18 16.00
C SER A 400 32.70 -20.08 16.22
N PHE A 401 31.58 -19.78 15.56
CA PHE A 401 30.38 -20.62 15.55
C PHE A 401 29.46 -20.30 14.36
N VAL A 402 28.49 -21.17 14.11
CA VAL A 402 27.41 -20.95 13.14
C VAL A 402 26.10 -20.80 13.91
N GLU A 403 25.31 -19.78 13.59
CA GLU A 403 23.90 -19.73 13.97
C GLU A 403 23.15 -20.78 13.15
N GLU A 404 22.87 -21.92 13.77
CA GLU A 404 22.44 -23.14 13.07
C GLU A 404 21.15 -22.90 12.25
N ARG A 405 20.17 -22.19 12.82
CA ARG A 405 18.88 -21.87 12.18
C ARG A 405 19.00 -20.88 11.02
N SER A 406 19.69 -19.76 11.25
CA SER A 406 19.85 -18.70 10.25
C SER A 406 20.97 -18.99 9.25
N ARG A 407 21.81 -19.99 9.51
CA ARG A 407 22.96 -20.39 8.69
C ARG A 407 23.94 -19.23 8.44
N ILE A 408 24.19 -18.48 9.51
CA ILE A 408 25.11 -17.33 9.56
C ILE A 408 26.39 -17.78 10.27
N ILE A 409 27.55 -17.48 9.69
CA ILE A 409 28.85 -17.71 10.33
C ILE A 409 29.23 -16.52 11.18
N HIS A 410 29.78 -16.79 12.36
CA HIS A 410 30.30 -15.81 13.31
C HIS A 410 31.77 -16.12 13.63
N GLU A 411 32.63 -15.11 13.54
CA GLU A 411 34.03 -15.17 13.99
C GLU A 411 34.32 -14.07 14.98
N ASP A 412 35.16 -14.37 15.97
CA ASP A 412 35.51 -13.47 17.08
C ASP A 412 37.02 -13.55 17.35
N ILE A 413 37.73 -12.49 16.97
CA ILE A 413 39.20 -12.38 17.06
C ILE A 413 39.58 -11.34 18.12
N PRO A 414 40.29 -11.73 19.20
CA PRO A 414 40.71 -10.80 20.24
C PRO A 414 41.77 -9.83 19.73
N VAL A 415 41.73 -8.57 20.20
CA VAL A 415 42.74 -7.55 19.90
C VAL A 415 43.75 -7.47 21.06
N PRO A 416 45.00 -7.93 20.89
CA PRO A 416 46.01 -7.96 21.95
C PRO A 416 46.21 -6.63 22.68
N GLY A 417 46.33 -6.69 24.01
CA GLY A 417 46.55 -5.51 24.85
C GLY A 417 45.31 -4.66 25.12
N THR A 418 44.13 -5.11 24.68
CA THR A 418 42.85 -4.45 24.92
C THR A 418 41.81 -5.46 25.43
N GLY A 419 40.63 -4.99 25.83
CA GLY A 419 39.45 -5.83 26.04
C GLY A 419 38.58 -6.00 24.79
N LEU A 420 39.03 -5.53 23.62
CA LEU A 420 38.25 -5.46 22.39
C LEU A 420 38.40 -6.73 21.55
N ARG A 421 37.40 -6.97 20.72
CA ARG A 421 37.32 -8.09 19.78
C ARG A 421 36.83 -7.59 18.42
N LEU A 422 37.44 -8.10 17.35
CA LEU A 422 36.96 -7.96 15.97
C LEU A 422 36.02 -9.11 15.68
N TYR A 423 34.85 -8.79 15.14
CA TYR A 423 33.76 -9.73 14.99
C TYR A 423 33.26 -9.73 13.55
N TYR A 424 33.22 -10.90 12.91
CA TYR A 424 32.69 -11.06 11.56
C TYR A 424 31.34 -11.77 11.60
N THR A 425 30.39 -11.33 10.77
CA THR A 425 29.21 -12.14 10.45
C THR A 425 28.89 -12.18 8.96
N SER A 426 28.49 -13.37 8.47
CA SER A 426 28.21 -13.56 7.05
C SER A 426 26.93 -12.88 6.55
N ASN A 427 26.02 -12.44 7.43
CA ASN A 427 24.82 -11.67 7.05
C ASN A 427 25.06 -10.16 6.92
N ARG A 428 26.31 -9.72 6.99
CA ARG A 428 26.74 -8.31 6.89
C ARG A 428 27.52 -8.02 5.61
N VAL A 429 27.33 -8.85 4.57
CA VAL A 429 28.01 -8.74 3.26
C VAL A 429 27.01 -8.96 2.13
N ASN A 430 27.29 -8.40 0.96
CA ASN A 430 26.40 -8.43 -0.21
C ASN A 430 26.01 -9.85 -0.66
N GLY A 431 26.87 -10.85 -0.43
CA GLY A 431 26.59 -12.23 -0.80
C GLY A 431 25.42 -12.86 -0.06
N TYR A 432 25.05 -12.32 1.11
CA TYR A 432 23.93 -12.81 1.91
C TYR A 432 22.65 -12.05 1.55
N LYS A 433 21.84 -12.64 0.66
CA LYS A 433 20.61 -12.00 0.15
C LYS A 433 19.50 -12.00 1.19
N THR A 434 18.66 -10.97 1.18
CA THR A 434 17.42 -10.94 1.97
C THR A 434 16.41 -11.91 1.37
N MET A 435 15.93 -12.86 2.17
CA MET A 435 14.90 -13.82 1.77
C MET A 435 13.53 -13.33 2.21
N VAL A 436 12.53 -13.52 1.36
CA VAL A 436 11.13 -13.26 1.66
C VAL A 436 10.31 -14.51 1.32
N SER A 437 9.63 -15.07 2.31
CA SER A 437 8.74 -16.21 2.17
C SER A 437 7.29 -15.75 2.11
N VAL A 438 6.56 -16.15 1.06
CA VAL A 438 5.17 -15.77 0.79
C VAL A 438 4.30 -17.04 0.75
N PRO A 439 3.50 -17.29 1.80
CA PRO A 439 2.51 -18.37 1.80
C PRO A 439 1.45 -18.18 0.72
N ALA A 440 1.15 -19.22 -0.05
CA ALA A 440 0.35 -19.13 -1.27
C ALA A 440 -1.02 -19.84 -1.16
N SER A 441 -1.11 -21.00 -0.50
CA SER A 441 -2.39 -21.73 -0.31
C SER A 441 -2.48 -22.40 1.07
N GLY A 442 -3.71 -22.55 1.56
CA GLY A 442 -4.02 -23.29 2.79
C GLY A 442 -4.22 -24.79 2.54
N ALA A 443 -4.78 -25.50 3.52
CA ALA A 443 -4.98 -26.95 3.50
C ALA A 443 -5.90 -27.48 2.37
N THR A 444 -6.72 -26.60 1.78
CA THR A 444 -7.62 -26.93 0.66
C THR A 444 -7.59 -25.82 -0.38
N VAL A 445 -7.86 -26.17 -1.63
CA VAL A 445 -8.03 -25.21 -2.74
C VAL A 445 -9.28 -25.56 -3.55
N PRO A 446 -9.99 -24.57 -4.13
CA PRO A 446 -11.20 -24.82 -4.91
C PRO A 446 -10.97 -25.67 -6.15
N GLN A 447 -11.99 -26.42 -6.57
CA GLN A 447 -11.89 -27.30 -7.74
C GLN A 447 -11.80 -26.51 -9.05
N SER A 448 -12.44 -25.35 -9.12
CA SER A 448 -12.37 -24.47 -10.29
C SER A 448 -11.07 -23.65 -10.39
N LEU A 449 -10.20 -23.71 -9.37
CA LEU A 449 -8.94 -22.97 -9.37
C LEU A 449 -8.02 -23.48 -10.48
N LYS A 450 -7.59 -22.59 -11.36
CA LYS A 450 -6.77 -22.95 -12.52
C LYS A 450 -5.29 -23.00 -12.19
N ARG A 451 -4.79 -21.99 -11.47
CA ARG A 451 -3.40 -21.85 -11.00
C ARG A 451 -3.29 -20.82 -9.89
N ILE A 452 -2.18 -20.86 -9.17
CA ILE A 452 -1.82 -19.87 -8.15
C ILE A 452 -0.63 -19.06 -8.66
N VAL A 453 -0.76 -17.74 -8.64
CA VAL A 453 0.31 -16.81 -9.01
C VAL A 453 0.79 -16.12 -7.75
N VAL A 454 2.09 -16.13 -7.49
CA VAL A 454 2.71 -15.39 -6.39
C VAL A 454 3.68 -14.38 -6.97
N SER A 455 3.45 -13.11 -6.71
CA SER A 455 4.32 -12.00 -7.11
C SER A 455 4.91 -11.32 -5.90
N LEU A 456 6.13 -10.81 -6.03
CA LEU A 456 6.79 -9.97 -5.05
C LEU A 456 7.45 -8.79 -5.77
N ASN A 457 7.06 -7.56 -5.41
CA ASN A 457 7.69 -6.34 -5.88
C ASN A 457 8.50 -5.70 -4.75
N ILE A 458 9.79 -5.50 -4.97
CA ILE A 458 10.69 -4.83 -4.02
C ILE A 458 11.47 -3.75 -4.78
N ALA A 459 11.26 -2.47 -4.45
CA ALA A 459 11.94 -1.35 -5.10
C ALA A 459 11.84 -1.36 -6.64
N GLY A 460 10.66 -1.71 -7.17
CA GLY A 460 10.39 -1.86 -8.60
C GLY A 460 10.85 -3.19 -9.21
N ASN A 461 11.55 -4.06 -8.46
CA ASN A 461 11.87 -5.41 -8.92
C ASN A 461 10.68 -6.35 -8.70
N LEU A 462 9.81 -6.47 -9.72
CA LEU A 462 8.71 -7.41 -9.74
C LEU A 462 9.18 -8.82 -10.14
N GLN A 463 9.12 -9.77 -9.20
CA GLN A 463 9.34 -11.19 -9.43
C GLN A 463 8.01 -11.94 -9.36
N THR A 464 7.73 -12.86 -10.29
CA THR A 464 6.49 -13.64 -10.31
C THR A 464 6.80 -15.13 -10.46
N ARG A 465 6.05 -15.96 -9.73
CA ARG A 465 6.06 -17.43 -9.82
C ARG A 465 4.65 -17.93 -10.02
N GLU A 466 4.49 -18.97 -10.84
CA GLU A 466 3.22 -19.66 -11.02
C GLU A 466 3.34 -21.09 -10.47
N PHE A 467 2.27 -21.56 -9.84
CA PHE A 467 2.16 -22.89 -9.26
C PHE A 467 0.85 -23.55 -9.72
N ASP A 468 0.89 -24.88 -9.80
CA ASP A 468 -0.32 -25.69 -9.90
C ASP A 468 -1.22 -25.45 -8.65
N PRO A 469 -2.54 -25.66 -8.75
CA PRO A 469 -3.47 -25.44 -7.65
C PRO A 469 -3.35 -26.57 -6.61
N ASP A 470 -2.22 -26.62 -5.91
CA ASP A 470 -1.96 -27.54 -4.81
C ASP A 470 -2.22 -26.86 -3.46
N PRO A 471 -2.68 -27.61 -2.45
CA PRO A 471 -2.78 -27.11 -1.08
C PRO A 471 -1.38 -26.93 -0.46
N GLU A 472 -1.30 -26.10 0.58
CA GLU A 472 -0.09 -25.93 1.40
C GLU A 472 1.16 -25.53 0.57
N LEU A 473 1.02 -24.51 -0.28
CA LEU A 473 2.13 -23.95 -1.05
C LEU A 473 2.72 -22.70 -0.39
N SER A 474 4.03 -22.53 -0.51
CA SER A 474 4.76 -21.30 -0.15
C SER A 474 5.84 -20.98 -1.18
N ALA A 475 6.09 -19.70 -1.45
CA ALA A 475 7.07 -19.22 -2.41
C ALA A 475 8.16 -18.39 -1.74
N GLU A 476 9.43 -18.72 -1.98
CA GLU A 476 10.58 -17.93 -1.52
C GLU A 476 11.13 -17.05 -2.63
N PHE A 477 11.37 -15.78 -2.30
CA PHE A 477 12.02 -14.80 -3.16
C PHE A 477 13.29 -14.29 -2.47
N TYR A 478 14.26 -13.89 -3.27
CA TYR A 478 15.55 -13.41 -2.79
C TYR A 478 15.82 -12.04 -3.39
N TRP A 479 16.31 -11.12 -2.56
CA TRP A 479 16.61 -9.75 -2.93
C TRP A 479 18.03 -9.39 -2.53
N ASP A 480 18.75 -8.74 -3.45
CA ASP A 480 20.16 -8.38 -3.34
C ASP A 480 20.40 -6.95 -2.84
N GLY A 481 19.33 -6.23 -2.48
CA GLY A 481 19.44 -4.85 -2.02
C GLY A 481 19.38 -3.80 -3.12
N THR A 482 19.07 -4.19 -4.37
CA THR A 482 19.05 -3.24 -5.51
C THR A 482 17.64 -2.86 -5.97
N ASP A 483 17.51 -1.69 -6.59
CA ASP A 483 16.27 -1.26 -7.29
C ASP A 483 16.15 -1.88 -8.70
N TYR A 484 15.08 -1.55 -9.42
CA TYR A 484 14.84 -2.03 -10.79
C TYR A 484 15.86 -1.56 -11.85
N LEU A 485 16.77 -0.66 -11.48
CA LEU A 485 17.85 -0.15 -12.32
C LEU A 485 19.20 -0.80 -11.95
N GLY A 486 19.25 -1.63 -10.90
CA GLY A 486 20.46 -2.25 -10.38
C GLY A 486 21.26 -1.35 -9.43
N GLN A 487 20.67 -0.27 -8.90
CA GLN A 487 21.32 0.60 -7.92
C GLN A 487 21.11 0.08 -6.51
N THR A 488 22.18 0.01 -5.70
CA THR A 488 22.10 -0.44 -4.30
C THR A 488 21.36 0.57 -3.44
N LEU A 489 20.42 0.08 -2.65
CA LEU A 489 19.62 0.90 -1.73
C LEU A 489 20.27 0.99 -0.36
N SER A 490 20.27 2.19 0.20
CA SER A 490 20.77 2.41 1.56
C SER A 490 19.69 2.35 2.64
N THR A 491 18.42 2.40 2.24
CA THR A 491 17.25 2.45 3.12
C THR A 491 16.38 1.20 2.94
N PRO A 492 15.61 0.81 3.96
CA PRO A 492 14.58 -0.21 3.83
C PRO A 492 13.54 0.20 2.80
N VAL A 493 12.88 -0.80 2.25
CA VAL A 493 11.81 -0.63 1.29
C VAL A 493 10.65 -1.53 1.66
N ILE A 494 9.44 -1.19 1.20
CA ILE A 494 8.29 -2.04 1.36
C ILE A 494 8.35 -3.11 0.27
N ALA A 495 8.26 -4.37 0.67
CA ALA A 495 8.07 -5.50 -0.22
C ALA A 495 6.58 -5.79 -0.35
N HIS A 496 6.06 -5.67 -1.57
CA HIS A 496 4.66 -5.88 -1.90
C HIS A 496 4.47 -7.28 -2.49
N ALA A 497 3.89 -8.20 -1.73
CA ALA A 497 3.54 -9.54 -2.18
C ALA A 497 2.08 -9.63 -2.62
N GLY A 498 1.85 -10.23 -3.79
CA GLY A 498 0.52 -10.56 -4.28
C GLY A 498 0.37 -12.06 -4.45
N VAL A 499 -0.64 -12.65 -3.81
CA VAL A 499 -1.07 -14.03 -4.10
C VAL A 499 -2.37 -13.95 -4.88
N GLY A 500 -2.39 -14.54 -6.07
CA GLY A 500 -3.52 -14.54 -6.99
C GLY A 500 -4.06 -15.94 -7.21
N PHE A 501 -5.31 -16.17 -6.83
CA PHE A 501 -6.06 -17.36 -7.22
C PHE A 501 -6.72 -17.09 -8.57
N VAL A 502 -6.28 -17.78 -9.62
CA VAL A 502 -6.72 -17.53 -10.99
C VAL A 502 -7.84 -18.48 -11.39
N TYR A 503 -8.96 -17.92 -11.83
CA TYR A 503 -10.14 -18.64 -12.32
C TYR A 503 -10.50 -18.23 -13.74
N ASN A 504 -11.19 -19.10 -14.47
CA ASN A 504 -11.91 -18.67 -15.67
C ASN A 504 -13.12 -17.83 -15.22
N ALA A 505 -13.26 -16.60 -15.74
CA ALA A 505 -14.41 -15.76 -15.41
C ALA A 505 -15.67 -16.21 -16.19
N VAL A 506 -16.85 -15.89 -15.66
CA VAL A 506 -18.14 -16.20 -16.27
C VAL A 506 -18.93 -14.90 -16.44
N TYR A 507 -19.53 -14.66 -17.62
CA TYR A 507 -20.36 -13.47 -17.82
C TYR A 507 -21.63 -13.55 -16.99
N TYR A 508 -22.08 -12.42 -16.46
CA TYR A 508 -23.35 -12.25 -15.76
C TYR A 508 -24.31 -11.48 -16.65
N ARG A 509 -25.62 -11.71 -16.47
CA ARG A 509 -26.64 -10.86 -17.08
C ARG A 509 -26.52 -9.43 -16.55
N ALA A 510 -26.80 -8.46 -17.40
CA ALA A 510 -26.80 -7.06 -17.00
C ALA A 510 -27.91 -6.77 -15.96
N GLY A 511 -27.71 -5.77 -15.10
CA GLY A 511 -28.78 -5.28 -14.23
C GLY A 511 -29.93 -4.67 -15.05
N LEU A 512 -31.16 -4.73 -14.52
CA LEU A 512 -32.36 -4.15 -15.16
C LEU A 512 -32.42 -2.62 -14.99
N PHE A 513 -31.37 -1.93 -15.43
CA PHE A 513 -31.26 -0.47 -15.45
C PHE A 513 -31.23 0.03 -16.89
N ASP A 514 -31.77 1.22 -17.14
CA ASP A 514 -31.69 1.87 -18.46
C ASP A 514 -30.23 2.03 -18.94
N ARG A 515 -29.28 2.14 -17.99
CA ARG A 515 -27.83 2.17 -18.22
C ARG A 515 -27.14 1.20 -17.27
N ALA A 516 -26.90 -0.02 -17.73
CA ALA A 516 -26.42 -1.14 -16.94
C ALA A 516 -24.89 -1.33 -17.02
N PHE A 517 -24.17 -0.42 -17.68
CA PHE A 517 -22.72 -0.49 -17.81
C PHE A 517 -22.03 -0.52 -16.45
N ALA A 518 -21.18 -1.54 -16.24
CA ALA A 518 -20.53 -1.87 -14.96
C ALA A 518 -21.48 -2.21 -13.79
N GLN A 519 -22.75 -2.53 -14.07
CA GLN A 519 -23.77 -2.86 -13.07
C GLN A 519 -24.26 -4.31 -13.26
N PRO A 520 -23.66 -5.29 -12.56
CA PRO A 520 -24.02 -6.69 -12.72
C PRO A 520 -25.42 -7.00 -12.20
N GLY A 521 -26.14 -7.87 -12.91
CA GLY A 521 -27.28 -8.60 -12.36
C GLY A 521 -26.84 -9.76 -11.46
N ILE A 522 -27.79 -10.57 -11.00
CA ILE A 522 -27.51 -11.69 -10.06
C ILE A 522 -27.37 -13.05 -10.74
N GLU A 523 -27.64 -13.15 -12.03
CA GLU A 523 -27.63 -14.42 -12.79
C GLU A 523 -26.38 -14.53 -13.66
N ALA A 524 -25.60 -15.59 -13.44
CA ALA A 524 -24.50 -15.96 -14.32
C ALA A 524 -25.04 -16.61 -15.61
N THR A 525 -24.43 -16.29 -16.74
CA THR A 525 -24.68 -16.93 -18.04
C THR A 525 -23.91 -18.25 -18.15
N GLU A 526 -24.22 -19.07 -19.16
CA GLU A 526 -23.45 -20.28 -19.48
C GLU A 526 -22.20 -19.98 -20.34
N ILE A 527 -22.01 -18.72 -20.73
CA ILE A 527 -20.91 -18.27 -21.61
C ILE A 527 -19.69 -17.93 -20.76
N SER A 528 -18.56 -18.58 -21.07
CA SER A 528 -17.27 -18.26 -20.45
C SER A 528 -16.78 -16.89 -20.89
N ALA A 529 -16.28 -16.10 -19.95
CA ALA A 529 -15.72 -14.79 -20.27
C ALA A 529 -14.42 -14.91 -21.06
N ARG A 530 -14.13 -13.90 -21.89
CA ARG A 530 -12.89 -13.81 -22.69
C ARG A 530 -11.66 -13.37 -21.87
N GLN A 531 -11.75 -13.45 -20.55
CA GLN A 531 -10.67 -13.10 -19.63
C GLN A 531 -10.67 -14.02 -18.41
N GLU A 532 -9.53 -14.10 -17.75
CA GLU A 532 -9.42 -14.70 -16.44
C GLU A 532 -9.77 -13.67 -15.36
N ILE A 533 -10.26 -14.14 -14.22
CA ILE A 533 -10.39 -13.32 -13.02
C ILE A 533 -9.40 -13.83 -11.99
N VAL A 534 -8.68 -12.90 -11.38
CA VAL A 534 -7.73 -13.22 -10.32
C VAL A 534 -8.27 -12.63 -9.03
N LEU A 535 -8.52 -13.51 -8.06
CA LEU A 535 -8.79 -13.08 -6.71
C LEU A 535 -7.46 -12.89 -6.01
N TRP A 536 -7.06 -11.62 -5.85
CA TRP A 536 -5.82 -11.24 -5.19
C TRP A 536 -5.98 -11.14 -3.67
N LYS A 537 -4.94 -11.57 -2.97
CA LYS A 537 -4.62 -11.19 -1.60
C LYS A 537 -3.25 -10.49 -1.65
N GLN A 538 -3.22 -9.23 -1.24
CA GLN A 538 -1.97 -8.46 -1.14
C GLN A 538 -1.46 -8.52 0.31
N SER A 539 -0.15 -8.48 0.44
CA SER A 539 0.59 -8.58 1.69
C SER A 539 1.80 -7.68 1.60
N GLU A 540 2.14 -7.00 2.67
CA GLU A 540 3.29 -6.10 2.71
C GLU A 540 4.19 -6.44 3.89
N ILE A 541 5.49 -6.30 3.68
CA ILE A 541 6.47 -6.35 4.76
C ILE A 541 7.60 -5.39 4.45
N ILE A 542 8.11 -4.71 5.48
CA ILE A 542 9.33 -3.93 5.34
C ILE A 542 10.50 -4.91 5.21
N VAL A 543 11.27 -4.76 4.13
CA VAL A 543 12.51 -5.49 3.92
C VAL A 543 13.67 -4.53 4.00
N HIS A 544 14.71 -4.95 4.71
CA HIS A 544 15.94 -4.20 4.79
C HIS A 544 16.85 -4.66 3.65
N PRO A 545 17.57 -3.73 2.98
CA PRO A 545 18.65 -4.14 2.10
C PRO A 545 19.61 -5.01 2.92
N PRO A 546 20.21 -6.06 2.32
CA PRO A 546 21.24 -6.87 2.95
C PRO A 546 22.44 -5.96 3.26
N ARG A 547 22.32 -5.29 4.41
CA ARG A 547 23.13 -4.22 5.01
C ARG A 547 23.69 -3.18 4.02
N SER A 548 23.11 -1.99 4.06
CA SER A 548 23.71 -0.85 3.40
C SER A 548 24.93 -0.35 4.17
N LYS A 549 25.97 0.03 3.42
CA LYS A 549 27.24 0.56 3.90
C LYS A 549 27.02 1.94 4.54
N THR A 550 26.42 2.01 5.72
CA THR A 550 26.28 3.24 6.51
C THR A 550 27.60 3.53 7.23
N SER A 551 28.63 3.89 6.47
CA SER A 551 29.86 4.61 6.88
C SER A 551 30.55 4.27 8.22
N ASN A 552 30.37 3.09 8.81
CA ASN A 552 30.88 2.77 10.14
C ASN A 552 31.33 1.32 10.36
N ASP A 553 31.29 0.48 9.32
CA ASP A 553 31.86 -0.85 9.41
C ASP A 553 33.38 -0.80 9.46
N PHE A 554 33.95 -1.68 10.27
CA PHE A 554 35.39 -1.75 10.45
C PHE A 554 36.06 -2.30 9.18
N ALA A 555 35.45 -3.31 8.57
CA ALA A 555 35.71 -3.82 7.22
C ALA A 555 34.43 -4.56 6.75
N GLU A 556 34.33 -4.97 5.49
CA GLU A 556 33.16 -5.73 4.99
C GLU A 556 32.89 -6.97 5.86
N GLY A 557 31.71 -7.01 6.49
CA GLY A 557 31.31 -8.05 7.43
C GLY A 557 31.90 -7.95 8.84
N TRP A 558 32.85 -7.03 9.12
CA TRP A 558 33.57 -6.90 10.39
C TRP A 558 33.18 -5.68 11.23
N SER A 559 33.05 -5.88 12.54
CA SER A 559 32.80 -4.83 13.55
C SER A 559 33.61 -5.03 14.82
N LEU A 560 33.67 -4.01 15.69
CA LEU A 560 34.14 -4.19 17.07
C LEU A 560 32.98 -4.67 17.95
N SER A 561 33.18 -5.71 18.75
CA SER A 561 32.09 -6.37 19.51
C SER A 561 31.26 -5.43 20.40
N ILE A 562 31.90 -4.41 20.98
CA ILE A 562 31.27 -3.43 21.87
C ILE A 562 30.76 -2.17 21.14
N HIS A 563 31.00 -2.05 19.84
CA HIS A 563 30.57 -0.91 19.03
C HIS A 563 29.27 -1.28 18.32
N HIS A 564 28.26 -0.44 18.41
CA HIS A 564 26.88 -0.79 18.06
C HIS A 564 26.36 0.25 17.08
N HIS A 565 25.27 -0.04 16.41
CA HIS A 565 24.58 0.94 15.60
C HIS A 565 23.08 0.80 15.77
N LEU A 566 22.42 1.94 15.87
CA LEU A 566 20.98 2.01 15.94
C LEU A 566 20.44 1.77 14.54
N ASN A 567 19.43 0.93 14.43
CA ASN A 567 18.64 0.88 13.22
C ASN A 567 17.84 2.18 13.13
N LEU A 568 18.23 3.09 12.22
CA LEU A 568 17.59 4.39 12.05
C LEU A 568 16.15 4.33 11.52
N GLN A 569 15.74 3.16 11.08
CA GLN A 569 14.46 2.94 10.40
C GLN A 569 13.50 2.11 11.26
N ASP A 570 14.05 1.38 12.23
CA ASP A 570 13.32 0.82 13.36
C ASP A 570 14.14 1.09 14.62
N THR A 571 13.87 2.23 15.25
CA THR A 571 14.59 2.69 16.44
C THR A 571 14.28 1.84 17.69
N SER A 572 13.51 0.76 17.56
CA SER A 572 13.39 -0.28 18.59
C SER A 572 14.48 -1.35 18.48
N ILE A 573 15.24 -1.38 17.38
CA ILE A 573 16.27 -2.39 17.10
C ILE A 573 17.68 -1.79 17.21
N LEU A 574 18.51 -2.41 18.06
CA LEU A 574 19.94 -2.15 18.15
C LEU A 574 20.71 -3.30 17.50
N HIS A 575 21.52 -3.00 16.49
CA HIS A 575 22.46 -3.94 15.91
C HIS A 575 23.77 -3.90 16.70
N LYS A 576 24.08 -4.99 17.38
CA LYS A 576 25.26 -5.08 18.22
C LYS A 576 26.51 -5.43 17.41
N GLY A 577 27.65 -5.04 17.93
CA GLY A 577 28.95 -5.29 17.29
C GLY A 577 29.34 -6.76 17.31
N ASP A 578 28.72 -7.56 18.17
CA ASP A 578 28.92 -9.01 18.27
C ASP A 578 27.98 -9.83 17.37
N GLY A 579 27.42 -9.21 16.32
CA GLY A 579 26.60 -9.92 15.35
C GLY A 579 25.13 -10.07 15.72
N THR A 580 24.75 -9.82 16.98
CA THR A 580 23.37 -10.00 17.45
C THR A 580 22.54 -8.72 17.36
N THR A 581 21.21 -8.86 17.44
CA THR A 581 20.28 -7.74 17.55
C THR A 581 19.53 -7.75 18.87
N THR A 582 19.35 -6.58 19.48
CA THR A 582 18.43 -6.37 20.61
C THR A 582 17.20 -5.61 20.11
N ALA A 583 15.99 -6.05 20.49
CA ALA A 583 14.74 -5.41 20.09
C ALA A 583 13.78 -5.28 21.29
N ASN A 584 12.99 -4.21 21.32
CA ASN A 584 11.87 -4.04 22.25
C ASN A 584 10.54 -3.98 21.50
N ASN A 585 9.74 -5.04 21.59
CA ASN A 585 8.45 -5.12 20.91
C ASN A 585 7.25 -4.86 21.83
N ILE A 586 7.48 -4.53 23.12
CA ILE A 586 6.40 -4.36 24.09
C ILE A 586 5.84 -2.94 23.98
N ARG A 587 4.57 -2.85 23.55
CA ARG A 587 3.81 -1.58 23.57
C ARG A 587 3.40 -1.23 24.99
N THR A 588 3.41 0.04 25.34
CA THR A 588 2.91 0.54 26.64
C THR A 588 1.70 1.43 26.48
N VAL A 589 0.80 1.42 27.47
CA VAL A 589 -0.32 2.37 27.53
C VAL A 589 -0.02 3.43 28.58
N SER A 590 -0.06 4.71 28.20
CA SER A 590 0.07 5.86 29.10
C SER A 590 -1.14 6.82 28.97
N ARG A 591 -1.26 7.75 29.91
CA ARG A 591 -2.34 8.74 29.96
C ARG A 591 -1.90 10.05 29.31
N ILE A 592 -2.72 10.58 28.39
CA ILE A 592 -2.53 11.91 27.79
C ILE A 592 -3.33 12.98 28.53
N THR A 593 -4.60 12.72 28.80
CA THR A 593 -5.46 13.63 29.58
C THR A 593 -6.60 12.90 30.29
N GLY A 594 -7.30 13.61 31.17
CA GLY A 594 -8.43 13.11 31.96
C GLY A 594 -8.00 12.61 33.34
N MET A 595 -8.93 12.64 34.30
CA MET A 595 -8.66 12.28 35.70
C MET A 595 -9.23 10.92 36.12
N GLY A 596 -9.83 10.16 35.19
CA GLY A 596 -10.54 8.92 35.52
C GLY A 596 -11.97 9.13 36.02
N TRP A 597 -12.44 10.38 36.08
CA TRP A 597 -13.80 10.76 36.45
C TRP A 597 -14.26 11.97 35.61
N GLY A 598 -15.56 12.03 35.35
CA GLY A 598 -16.14 12.99 34.41
C GLY A 598 -16.29 14.40 34.98
N GLY A 599 -15.79 15.42 34.29
CA GLY A 599 -15.95 16.82 34.68
C GLY A 599 -15.36 17.81 33.67
N TYR A 600 -15.41 19.10 34.00
CA TYR A 600 -14.71 20.18 33.29
C TYR A 600 -14.15 21.16 34.32
N ASN A 601 -12.87 21.47 34.24
CA ASN A 601 -12.20 22.36 35.20
C ASN A 601 -11.37 23.48 34.55
N GLY A 602 -11.63 23.81 33.28
CA GLY A 602 -10.99 24.91 32.55
C GLY A 602 -9.90 24.48 31.55
N THR A 603 -9.32 25.48 30.90
CA THR A 603 -8.33 25.41 29.80
C THR A 603 -6.96 25.96 30.22
N ASN A 604 -5.95 25.93 29.34
CA ASN A 604 -4.59 26.48 29.49
C ASN A 604 -3.85 25.97 30.73
N LYS A 605 -3.77 24.64 30.86
CA LYS A 605 -3.12 23.96 31.99
C LYS A 605 -2.53 22.62 31.56
N SER A 606 -1.82 21.95 32.46
CA SER A 606 -1.39 20.56 32.26
C SER A 606 -2.57 19.67 31.89
N ALA A 607 -2.43 18.89 30.82
CA ALA A 607 -3.44 17.97 30.34
C ALA A 607 -3.73 16.85 31.36
N LEU A 608 -2.75 16.48 32.19
CA LEU A 608 -2.92 15.49 33.26
C LEU A 608 -3.77 16.00 34.45
N ASP A 609 -3.90 17.32 34.57
CA ASP A 609 -4.71 18.02 35.57
C ASP A 609 -6.06 18.50 35.02
N ALA A 610 -6.44 18.05 33.83
CA ALA A 610 -7.69 18.42 33.18
C ALA A 610 -8.77 17.35 33.42
N ALA A 611 -9.95 17.79 33.86
CA ALA A 611 -11.13 16.94 33.85
C ALA A 611 -11.78 17.01 32.46
N ILE A 612 -12.12 15.85 31.92
CA ILE A 612 -12.86 15.67 30.66
C ILE A 612 -14.06 14.76 30.93
N LYS A 613 -15.03 14.69 30.00
CA LYS A 613 -16.26 13.93 30.20
C LYS A 613 -16.76 13.28 28.91
N TYR A 614 -16.66 11.96 28.90
CA TYR A 614 -17.06 11.09 27.78
C TYR A 614 -16.44 11.54 26.45
N PRO A 615 -15.10 11.52 26.33
CA PRO A 615 -14.47 11.76 25.05
C PRO A 615 -14.95 10.71 24.05
N TYR A 616 -15.48 11.13 22.91
CA TYR A 616 -16.05 10.21 21.91
C TYR A 616 -15.05 9.90 20.80
N ASP A 617 -14.41 10.94 20.27
CA ASP A 617 -13.45 10.83 19.17
C ASP A 617 -12.13 11.53 19.50
N VAL A 618 -11.06 11.07 18.85
CA VAL A 618 -9.69 11.58 19.00
C VAL A 618 -8.98 11.54 17.65
N THR A 619 -8.19 12.58 17.34
CA THR A 619 -7.33 12.66 16.16
C THR A 619 -6.00 13.31 16.54
N VAL A 620 -4.98 13.16 15.69
CA VAL A 620 -3.62 13.67 15.93
C VAL A 620 -3.11 14.35 14.67
N ASP A 621 -2.50 15.53 14.81
CA ASP A 621 -1.85 16.23 13.70
C ASP A 621 -0.40 15.77 13.51
N ARG A 622 0.25 16.21 12.42
CA ARG A 622 1.63 15.82 12.08
C ARG A 622 2.65 16.30 13.09
N GLU A 623 2.37 17.37 13.80
CA GLU A 623 3.22 17.87 14.89
C GLU A 623 3.06 17.04 16.18
N GLY A 624 2.10 16.11 16.23
CA GLY A 624 1.85 15.25 17.40
C GLY A 624 0.90 15.88 18.43
N ASN A 625 0.19 16.95 18.08
CA ASN A 625 -0.86 17.48 18.92
C ASN A 625 -2.13 16.63 18.82
N VAL A 626 -2.79 16.42 19.95
CA VAL A 626 -3.96 15.54 20.06
C VAL A 626 -5.22 16.37 20.18
N TYR A 627 -6.17 16.21 19.26
CA TYR A 627 -7.49 16.84 19.29
C TYR A 627 -8.54 15.81 19.64
N PHE A 628 -9.55 16.20 20.42
CA PHE A 628 -10.62 15.28 20.79
C PHE A 628 -11.94 16.00 21.07
N ALA A 629 -13.03 15.27 20.87
CA ALA A 629 -14.37 15.73 21.21
C ALA A 629 -14.69 15.40 22.67
N ASP A 630 -14.66 16.42 23.54
CA ASP A 630 -15.10 16.32 24.94
C ASP A 630 -16.64 16.41 25.00
N SER A 631 -17.31 15.37 24.49
CA SER A 631 -18.68 15.43 23.98
C SER A 631 -19.73 15.90 24.99
N TRP A 632 -19.58 15.59 26.27
CA TRP A 632 -20.53 16.02 27.30
C TRP A 632 -20.21 17.39 27.92
N ASN A 633 -19.00 17.88 27.70
CA ASN A 633 -18.62 19.25 27.97
C ASN A 633 -18.82 20.16 26.74
N VAL A 634 -19.22 19.58 25.59
CA VAL A 634 -19.57 20.27 24.34
C VAL A 634 -18.44 21.18 23.87
N ARG A 635 -17.22 20.62 23.86
CA ARG A 635 -15.98 21.30 23.47
C ARG A 635 -15.09 20.41 22.61
N ILE A 636 -14.47 21.00 21.61
CA ILE A 636 -13.29 20.42 20.96
C ILE A 636 -12.07 20.93 21.71
N ARG A 637 -11.20 20.01 22.13
CA ARG A 637 -10.03 20.34 22.94
C ARG A 637 -8.77 19.81 22.28
N LYS A 638 -7.65 20.52 22.47
CA LYS A 638 -6.32 20.17 21.96
C LYS A 638 -5.38 19.94 23.14
N VAL A 639 -4.55 18.90 23.08
CA VAL A 639 -3.35 18.75 23.91
C VAL A 639 -2.14 18.94 23.00
N ASP A 640 -1.31 19.93 23.30
CA ASP A 640 -0.09 20.16 22.54
C ASP A 640 1.06 19.22 22.95
N THR A 641 2.16 19.25 22.19
CA THR A 641 3.36 18.44 22.47
C THR A 641 4.06 18.78 23.79
N ASN A 642 3.76 19.93 24.41
CA ASN A 642 4.23 20.29 25.74
C ASN A 642 3.31 19.76 26.85
N GLY A 643 2.24 19.03 26.50
CA GLY A 643 1.27 18.50 27.45
C GLY A 643 0.30 19.54 28.00
N MET A 644 0.12 20.68 27.33
CA MET A 644 -0.86 21.69 27.71
C MET A 644 -2.19 21.47 26.99
N ILE A 645 -3.30 21.50 27.74
CA ILE A 645 -4.65 21.40 27.16
C ILE A 645 -5.27 22.78 26.89
N THR A 646 -5.88 22.94 25.72
CA THR A 646 -6.62 24.15 25.33
C THR A 646 -8.01 23.82 24.77
N ASP A 647 -8.94 24.77 24.89
CA ASP A 647 -10.26 24.71 24.26
C ASP A 647 -10.17 25.39 22.89
N ILE A 648 -10.54 24.67 21.83
CA ILE A 648 -10.44 25.15 20.45
C ILE A 648 -11.79 25.65 19.94
N ALA A 649 -12.86 24.97 20.35
CA ALA A 649 -14.22 25.36 20.00
C ALA A 649 -15.21 24.91 21.08
N GLY A 650 -16.32 25.64 21.19
CA GLY A 650 -17.44 25.26 22.04
C GLY A 650 -17.57 26.09 23.31
N ASP A 651 -18.75 26.67 23.50
CA ASP A 651 -19.11 27.45 24.70
C ASP A 651 -19.63 26.58 25.86
N GLY A 652 -19.90 25.30 25.62
CA GLY A 652 -20.50 24.38 26.61
C GLY A 652 -22.03 24.34 26.62
N MET A 653 -22.69 25.07 25.72
CA MET A 653 -24.14 25.09 25.57
C MET A 653 -24.58 24.06 24.54
N TRP A 654 -25.64 23.32 24.89
CA TRP A 654 -26.27 22.34 24.01
C TRP A 654 -27.27 23.04 23.06
N SER A 655 -26.75 23.69 22.01
CA SER A 655 -27.51 24.53 21.07
C SER A 655 -26.85 24.55 19.67
N PHE A 656 -27.30 25.43 18.78
CA PHE A 656 -26.65 25.75 17.51
C PHE A 656 -26.52 27.27 17.36
N ASP A 657 -25.28 27.78 17.31
CA ASP A 657 -24.96 29.19 17.02
C ASP A 657 -23.49 29.36 16.58
N GLY A 658 -23.13 30.56 16.13
CA GLY A 658 -21.74 31.01 15.95
C GLY A 658 -21.16 30.91 14.55
N ASP A 659 -21.92 30.47 13.54
CA ASP A 659 -21.45 30.44 12.15
C ASP A 659 -21.03 31.84 11.66
N GLY A 660 -19.84 31.93 11.06
CA GLY A 660 -19.20 33.17 10.64
C GLY A 660 -18.48 33.95 11.74
N GLY A 661 -18.41 33.40 12.97
CA GLY A 661 -17.69 33.98 14.10
C GLY A 661 -16.61 33.06 14.69
N PRO A 662 -15.93 33.48 15.78
CA PRO A 662 -14.90 32.68 16.43
C PRO A 662 -15.44 31.36 16.98
N ALA A 663 -14.72 30.26 16.73
CA ALA A 663 -15.16 28.90 17.08
C ALA A 663 -15.37 28.66 18.59
N GLU A 664 -14.62 29.37 19.44
CA GLU A 664 -14.75 29.33 20.91
C GLU A 664 -16.11 29.84 21.43
N ASN A 665 -16.82 30.65 20.64
CA ASN A 665 -18.16 31.14 20.97
C ASN A 665 -19.30 30.33 20.32
N ALA A 666 -18.96 29.29 19.55
CA ALA A 666 -19.95 28.47 18.89
C ALA A 666 -20.61 27.51 19.89
N SER A 667 -21.93 27.33 19.75
CA SER A 667 -22.65 26.27 20.48
C SER A 667 -22.79 25.02 19.59
N PHE A 668 -22.77 23.84 20.21
CA PHE A 668 -22.92 22.55 19.53
C PHE A 668 -23.92 21.63 20.24
N GLN A 669 -24.28 20.52 19.63
CA GLN A 669 -25.12 19.49 20.23
C GLN A 669 -24.57 18.08 19.93
N ARG A 670 -24.07 17.36 20.95
CA ARG A 670 -23.48 16.01 20.80
C ARG A 670 -22.38 15.95 19.73
N ILE A 671 -21.30 16.71 19.91
CA ILE A 671 -20.11 16.57 19.04
C ILE A 671 -19.52 15.16 19.20
N TYR A 672 -19.39 14.43 18.11
CA TYR A 672 -18.80 13.09 18.11
C TYR A 672 -17.49 13.11 17.34
N GLY A 673 -17.50 13.15 16.01
CA GLY A 673 -16.29 13.17 15.18
C GLY A 673 -15.54 14.51 15.12
N VAL A 674 -14.21 14.42 15.03
CA VAL A 674 -13.27 15.53 14.82
C VAL A 674 -12.15 15.10 13.88
N ALA A 675 -11.88 15.88 12.84
CA ALA A 675 -10.77 15.65 11.92
C ALA A 675 -9.95 16.93 11.73
N VAL A 676 -8.64 16.80 11.52
CA VAL A 676 -7.72 17.90 11.25
C VAL A 676 -6.99 17.63 9.94
N ASN A 677 -6.81 18.66 9.11
CA ASN A 677 -6.01 18.54 7.89
C ASN A 677 -4.60 19.11 8.08
N ASP A 678 -3.74 18.89 7.09
CA ASP A 678 -2.34 19.34 7.09
C ASP A 678 -2.19 20.86 7.16
N ALA A 679 -3.23 21.62 6.80
CA ALA A 679 -3.27 23.06 6.91
C ALA A 679 -3.69 23.54 8.32
N GLY A 680 -4.01 22.61 9.24
CA GLY A 680 -4.47 22.91 10.60
C GLY A 680 -5.95 23.30 10.71
N GLU A 681 -6.74 23.12 9.64
CA GLU A 681 -8.18 23.34 9.66
C GLU A 681 -8.89 22.18 10.36
N ILE A 682 -9.92 22.48 11.15
CA ILE A 682 -10.58 21.48 12.01
C ILE A 682 -12.03 21.29 11.57
N TYR A 683 -12.39 20.04 11.34
CA TYR A 683 -13.72 19.63 10.93
C TYR A 683 -14.41 18.95 12.12
N ILE A 684 -15.72 19.19 12.27
CA ILE A 684 -16.49 18.76 13.43
C ILE A 684 -17.83 18.18 12.98
N ALA A 685 -18.12 16.96 13.41
CA ALA A 685 -19.45 16.38 13.31
C ALA A 685 -20.33 16.89 14.46
N ASP A 686 -21.12 17.93 14.19
CA ASP A 686 -22.13 18.46 15.12
C ASP A 686 -23.39 17.58 15.08
N THR A 687 -23.22 16.34 15.55
CA THR A 687 -24.12 15.20 15.34
C THR A 687 -25.58 15.52 15.66
N GLY A 688 -25.83 16.15 16.81
CA GLY A 688 -27.16 16.45 17.30
C GLY A 688 -27.83 17.61 16.56
N ASN A 689 -27.05 18.42 15.84
CA ASN A 689 -27.53 19.49 14.97
C ASN A 689 -27.58 19.08 13.49
N PHE A 690 -27.27 17.83 13.15
CA PHE A 690 -27.34 17.27 11.78
C PHE A 690 -26.48 18.02 10.74
N ARG A 691 -25.29 18.46 11.14
CA ARG A 691 -24.37 19.27 10.31
C ARG A 691 -22.92 18.84 10.49
N ILE A 692 -22.11 19.14 9.49
CA ILE A 692 -20.65 19.19 9.60
C ILE A 692 -20.21 20.66 9.58
N ARG A 693 -19.37 21.05 10.54
CA ARG A 693 -18.82 22.40 10.66
C ARG A 693 -17.30 22.37 10.50
N LYS A 694 -16.73 23.45 9.97
CA LYS A 694 -15.29 23.63 9.75
C LYS A 694 -14.81 24.88 10.46
N ILE A 695 -13.62 24.82 11.05
CA ILE A 695 -12.85 25.94 11.59
C ILE A 695 -11.68 26.18 10.63
N ASP A 696 -11.59 27.38 10.09
CA ASP A 696 -10.47 27.80 9.24
C ASP A 696 -9.23 28.20 10.05
N GLN A 697 -8.15 28.58 9.35
CA GLN A 697 -6.88 28.96 9.97
C GLN A 697 -6.99 30.25 10.82
N GLU A 698 -7.99 31.09 10.54
CA GLU A 698 -8.32 32.28 11.32
C GLU A 698 -9.15 31.97 12.58
N GLY A 699 -9.56 30.72 12.78
CA GLY A 699 -10.37 30.29 13.92
C GLY A 699 -11.86 30.60 13.77
N ILE A 700 -12.33 30.87 12.54
CA ILE A 700 -13.74 31.13 12.23
C ILE A 700 -14.46 29.83 11.89
N ILE A 701 -15.64 29.63 12.50
CA ILE A 701 -16.44 28.43 12.28
C ILE A 701 -17.52 28.65 11.21
N SER A 702 -17.78 27.65 10.37
CA SER A 702 -18.86 27.67 9.38
C SER A 702 -19.45 26.28 9.11
N THR A 703 -20.71 26.20 8.72
CA THR A 703 -21.34 24.96 8.23
C THR A 703 -20.92 24.67 6.79
N ILE A 704 -20.40 23.47 6.54
CA ILE A 704 -19.97 23.03 5.20
C ILE A 704 -20.84 21.92 4.61
N ALA A 705 -21.58 21.19 5.45
CA ALA A 705 -22.55 20.18 5.00
C ALA A 705 -23.72 20.06 5.99
N GLY A 706 -24.92 19.79 5.47
CA GLY A 706 -26.12 19.63 6.29
C GLY A 706 -26.94 20.92 6.42
N THR A 707 -28.27 20.80 6.32
CA THR A 707 -29.21 21.91 6.57
C THR A 707 -29.56 22.06 8.06
N GLY A 708 -29.26 21.04 8.86
CA GLY A 708 -29.73 20.86 10.24
C GLY A 708 -31.14 20.33 10.39
N GLU A 709 -31.74 19.85 9.32
CA GLU A 709 -32.91 18.98 9.38
C GLU A 709 -32.47 17.53 9.19
N SER A 710 -32.96 16.64 10.06
CA SER A 710 -32.75 15.20 9.90
C SER A 710 -33.37 14.68 8.59
N GLY A 711 -32.64 13.85 7.86
CA GLY A 711 -33.11 13.14 6.66
C GLY A 711 -31.98 12.87 5.67
N TYR A 712 -32.33 12.42 4.46
CA TYR A 712 -31.40 12.16 3.34
C TYR A 712 -31.86 12.90 2.08
N SER A 713 -30.98 13.70 1.47
CA SER A 713 -31.23 14.38 0.19
C SER A 713 -29.93 14.95 -0.41
N GLY A 714 -30.00 15.46 -1.65
CA GLY A 714 -29.00 16.40 -2.19
C GLY A 714 -27.78 15.78 -2.89
N ASP A 715 -27.80 14.48 -3.20
CA ASP A 715 -26.71 13.86 -3.97
C ASP A 715 -26.51 14.56 -5.32
N ASN A 716 -25.24 14.74 -5.69
CA ASN A 716 -24.74 15.49 -6.85
C ASN A 716 -25.06 17.00 -6.81
N GLY A 717 -25.44 17.54 -5.64
CA GLY A 717 -25.65 18.97 -5.41
C GLY A 717 -24.77 19.54 -4.28
N PRO A 718 -24.92 20.84 -3.95
CA PRO A 718 -24.15 21.46 -2.87
C PRO A 718 -24.38 20.80 -1.50
N ALA A 719 -23.30 20.47 -0.80
CA ALA A 719 -23.34 19.77 0.49
C ALA A 719 -24.12 20.53 1.58
N THR A 720 -24.10 21.87 1.55
CA THR A 720 -24.83 22.74 2.49
C THR A 720 -26.35 22.68 2.33
N LEU A 721 -26.85 22.15 1.20
CA LEU A 721 -28.29 21.97 0.94
C LEU A 721 -28.77 20.53 1.15
N ALA A 722 -27.85 19.60 1.41
CA ALA A 722 -28.19 18.22 1.71
C ALA A 722 -28.66 18.06 3.16
N ARG A 723 -29.58 17.11 3.38
CA ARG A 723 -29.95 16.65 4.73
C ARG A 723 -29.05 15.50 5.15
N LEU A 724 -28.65 15.51 6.42
CA LEU A 724 -27.88 14.46 7.10
C LEU A 724 -28.70 13.95 8.30
N HIS A 725 -28.40 12.75 8.80
CA HIS A 725 -29.09 12.17 9.95
C HIS A 725 -28.12 11.60 10.99
N GLN A 726 -27.80 12.47 11.95
CA GLN A 726 -26.85 12.26 13.03
C GLN A 726 -25.53 11.72 12.49
N PRO A 727 -24.76 12.55 11.77
CA PRO A 727 -23.45 12.13 11.31
C PRO A 727 -22.55 11.91 12.54
N TYR A 728 -22.07 10.69 12.77
CA TYR A 728 -21.25 10.40 13.96
C TYR A 728 -19.79 10.79 13.75
N ASP A 729 -19.30 10.64 12.52
CA ASP A 729 -17.88 10.76 12.23
C ASP A 729 -17.61 11.35 10.84
N ILE A 730 -16.38 11.85 10.67
CA ILE A 730 -15.81 12.46 9.48
C ILE A 730 -14.34 12.09 9.27
N ALA A 731 -13.95 11.88 8.01
CA ALA A 731 -12.55 11.65 7.63
C ALA A 731 -12.16 12.44 6.38
N LEU A 732 -10.87 12.70 6.21
CA LEU A 732 -10.32 13.43 5.06
C LEU A 732 -9.35 12.55 4.28
N ASP A 733 -9.29 12.73 2.96
CA ASP A 733 -8.20 12.19 2.14
C ASP A 733 -7.18 13.27 1.76
N GLY A 734 -6.01 12.86 1.24
CA GLY A 734 -4.95 13.77 0.80
C GLY A 734 -5.35 14.71 -0.35
N GLY A 735 -6.45 14.41 -1.05
CA GLY A 735 -7.05 15.28 -2.08
C GLY A 735 -8.01 16.33 -1.51
N GLY A 736 -8.20 16.39 -0.19
CA GLY A 736 -9.10 17.32 0.49
C GLY A 736 -10.58 16.94 0.40
N ASN A 737 -10.92 15.69 0.04
CA ASN A 737 -12.30 15.25 0.11
C ASN A 737 -12.68 14.89 1.54
N LEU A 738 -13.91 15.21 1.93
CA LEU A 738 -14.48 14.91 3.24
C LEU A 738 -15.47 13.75 3.14
N TYR A 739 -15.25 12.70 3.91
CA TYR A 739 -16.13 11.56 4.07
C TYR A 739 -16.94 11.70 5.36
N ILE A 740 -18.21 11.32 5.33
CA ILE A 740 -19.15 11.53 6.43
C ILE A 740 -19.88 10.21 6.70
N ALA A 741 -19.82 9.75 7.96
CA ALA A 741 -20.59 8.62 8.44
C ALA A 741 -22.01 9.09 8.75
N ASP A 742 -22.90 9.06 7.75
CA ASP A 742 -24.29 9.48 7.88
C ASP A 742 -25.12 8.37 8.55
N THR A 743 -24.82 8.15 9.83
CA THR A 743 -25.07 6.93 10.60
C THR A 743 -26.51 6.45 10.53
N PHE A 744 -27.49 7.31 10.81
CA PHE A 744 -28.91 6.91 10.79
C PHE A 744 -29.58 7.03 9.41
N ASN A 745 -28.84 7.44 8.39
CA ASN A 745 -29.20 7.20 7.00
C ASN A 745 -28.56 5.92 6.44
N HIS A 746 -27.75 5.20 7.23
CA HIS A 746 -27.08 3.94 6.84
C HIS A 746 -26.21 4.09 5.58
N ARG A 747 -25.47 5.21 5.50
CA ARG A 747 -24.67 5.59 4.33
C ARG A 747 -23.36 6.22 4.73
N ILE A 748 -22.39 6.12 3.83
CA ILE A 748 -21.20 6.96 3.80
C ILE A 748 -21.34 7.96 2.65
N ARG A 749 -21.12 9.24 2.96
CA ARG A 749 -21.26 10.36 2.03
C ARG A 749 -19.89 10.98 1.80
N LYS A 750 -19.64 11.50 0.61
CA LYS A 750 -18.40 12.21 0.24
C LYS A 750 -18.74 13.63 -0.20
N VAL A 751 -18.01 14.62 0.30
CA VAL A 751 -18.02 16.01 -0.16
C VAL A 751 -16.68 16.29 -0.82
N ASP A 752 -16.70 16.65 -2.10
CA ASP A 752 -15.48 17.01 -2.83
C ASP A 752 -14.99 18.44 -2.50
N PRO A 753 -13.77 18.84 -2.91
CA PRO A 753 -13.26 20.20 -2.70
C PRO A 753 -14.11 21.30 -3.34
N GLN A 754 -14.99 20.96 -4.29
CA GLN A 754 -15.95 21.89 -4.91
C GLN A 754 -17.24 22.03 -4.09
N GLY A 755 -17.38 21.27 -2.99
CA GLY A 755 -18.52 21.30 -2.09
C GLY A 755 -19.72 20.49 -2.59
N ILE A 756 -19.53 19.54 -3.52
CA ILE A 756 -20.59 18.65 -4.02
C ILE A 756 -20.63 17.38 -3.19
N ILE A 757 -21.83 16.99 -2.73
CA ILE A 757 -22.03 15.78 -1.93
C ILE A 757 -22.53 14.61 -2.77
N THR A 758 -22.00 13.42 -2.52
CA THR A 758 -22.40 12.16 -3.17
C THR A 758 -22.45 11.03 -2.16
N THR A 759 -23.23 9.98 -2.43
CA THR A 759 -23.20 8.74 -1.65
C THR A 759 -22.17 7.80 -2.26
N ILE A 760 -21.25 7.29 -1.45
CA ILE A 760 -20.18 6.38 -1.91
C ILE A 760 -20.33 4.95 -1.37
N ALA A 761 -21.05 4.77 -0.27
CA ALA A 761 -21.40 3.45 0.26
C ALA A 761 -22.74 3.46 0.99
N GLY A 762 -23.48 2.36 0.92
CA GLY A 762 -24.78 2.22 1.57
C GLY A 762 -25.95 2.65 0.69
N ASN A 763 -27.00 1.83 0.66
CA ASN A 763 -28.25 2.10 -0.05
C ASN A 763 -29.37 2.65 0.85
N GLY A 764 -29.11 2.82 2.14
CA GLY A 764 -30.07 3.29 3.14
C GLY A 764 -30.93 2.22 3.80
N VAL A 765 -30.75 0.95 3.44
CA VAL A 765 -31.39 -0.19 4.11
C VAL A 765 -30.44 -0.74 5.16
N TYR A 766 -30.94 -1.00 6.36
CA TYR A 766 -30.15 -1.65 7.42
C TYR A 766 -29.80 -3.09 7.03
N GLY A 767 -28.56 -3.50 7.24
CA GLY A 767 -28.04 -4.84 6.96
C GLY A 767 -26.60 -4.79 6.45
N PHE A 768 -26.06 -5.91 5.96
CA PHE A 768 -24.69 -6.00 5.46
C PHE A 768 -24.55 -6.70 4.08
N ARG A 769 -25.62 -6.79 3.28
CA ARG A 769 -25.59 -7.44 1.97
C ARG A 769 -24.79 -6.61 0.96
N GLY A 770 -24.27 -7.26 -0.10
CA GLY A 770 -23.60 -6.59 -1.23
C GLY A 770 -22.08 -6.75 -1.27
N ASP A 771 -21.49 -7.64 -0.47
CA ASP A 771 -20.05 -7.92 -0.51
C ASP A 771 -19.59 -8.38 -1.91
N ASN A 772 -18.42 -7.89 -2.31
CA ASN A 772 -17.82 -7.96 -3.64
C ASN A 772 -18.61 -7.25 -4.76
N GLY A 773 -19.67 -6.52 -4.43
CA GLY A 773 -20.42 -5.66 -5.36
C GLY A 773 -20.17 -4.17 -5.13
N PRO A 774 -20.81 -3.28 -5.93
CA PRO A 774 -20.70 -1.84 -5.76
C PRO A 774 -21.12 -1.35 -4.37
N ALA A 775 -20.27 -0.57 -3.71
CA ALA A 775 -20.49 -0.10 -2.35
C ALA A 775 -21.78 0.71 -2.18
N VAL A 776 -22.17 1.48 -3.20
CA VAL A 776 -23.41 2.26 -3.21
C VAL A 776 -24.69 1.41 -3.20
N GLN A 777 -24.61 0.13 -3.56
CA GLN A 777 -25.75 -0.80 -3.55
C GLN A 777 -25.81 -1.66 -2.30
N ALA A 778 -24.74 -1.72 -1.52
CA ALA A 778 -24.70 -2.53 -0.31
C ALA A 778 -25.55 -1.95 0.81
N SER A 779 -25.99 -2.79 1.74
CA SER A 779 -26.55 -2.33 3.01
C SER A 779 -25.47 -2.15 4.05
N LEU A 780 -25.65 -1.13 4.89
CA LEU A 780 -24.87 -0.83 6.10
C LEU A 780 -25.85 -0.70 7.28
N TRP A 781 -25.38 -0.81 8.52
CA TRP A 781 -26.21 -0.60 9.69
C TRP A 781 -25.53 0.23 10.77
N ASN A 782 -25.93 1.50 10.82
CA ASN A 782 -25.37 2.53 11.71
C ASN A 782 -23.83 2.58 11.62
N PRO A 783 -23.26 2.92 10.45
CA PRO A 783 -21.83 3.15 10.36
C PRO A 783 -21.43 4.26 11.32
N SER A 784 -20.45 4.02 12.21
CA SER A 784 -20.11 4.92 13.30
C SER A 784 -18.83 5.71 13.08
N ASP A 785 -17.89 5.18 12.28
CA ASP A 785 -16.56 5.76 12.07
C ASP A 785 -16.01 5.38 10.68
N ILE A 786 -15.13 6.22 10.13
CA ILE A 786 -14.50 6.06 8.82
C ILE A 786 -13.01 6.34 8.92
N ALA A 787 -12.19 5.44 8.37
CA ALA A 787 -10.78 5.73 8.08
C ALA A 787 -10.56 5.68 6.57
N VAL A 788 -9.78 6.63 6.06
CA VAL A 788 -9.38 6.66 4.65
C VAL A 788 -7.88 6.47 4.58
N HIS A 789 -7.45 5.47 3.82
CA HIS A 789 -6.05 5.21 3.55
C HIS A 789 -5.57 6.07 2.37
N ASP A 790 -4.27 6.28 2.27
CA ASP A 790 -3.65 7.17 1.28
C ASP A 790 -3.89 6.72 -0.18
N ASP A 791 -4.14 5.42 -0.41
CA ASP A 791 -4.51 4.87 -1.72
C ASP A 791 -5.99 5.15 -2.12
N GLY A 792 -6.76 5.77 -1.23
CA GLY A 792 -8.19 6.03 -1.38
C GLY A 792 -9.10 4.88 -0.92
N THR A 793 -8.56 3.82 -0.33
CA THR A 793 -9.34 2.76 0.33
C THR A 793 -10.05 3.32 1.56
N LEU A 794 -11.32 2.97 1.75
CA LEU A 794 -12.09 3.33 2.95
C LEU A 794 -12.33 2.12 3.85
N TYR A 795 -12.16 2.32 5.15
CA TYR A 795 -12.57 1.38 6.19
C TYR A 795 -13.73 1.99 6.99
N ILE A 796 -14.79 1.22 7.15
CA ILE A 796 -16.05 1.69 7.75
C ILE A 796 -16.35 0.81 8.96
N ALA A 797 -16.47 1.42 10.14
CA ALA A 797 -16.99 0.74 11.31
C ALA A 797 -18.52 0.57 11.17
N ASP A 798 -18.95 -0.56 10.61
CA ASP A 798 -20.36 -0.95 10.45
C ASP A 798 -20.89 -1.52 11.77
N MET A 799 -20.94 -0.63 12.76
CA MET A 799 -21.02 -0.92 14.19
C MET A 799 -22.12 -1.93 14.54
N SER A 800 -23.34 -1.73 14.05
CA SER A 800 -24.48 -2.57 14.44
C SER A 800 -24.49 -3.92 13.72
N ASN A 801 -23.73 -4.08 12.64
CA ASN A 801 -23.45 -5.37 12.02
C ASN A 801 -22.25 -6.10 12.64
N HIS A 802 -21.56 -5.48 13.62
CA HIS A 802 -20.37 -6.01 14.29
C HIS A 802 -19.19 -6.29 13.35
N ARG A 803 -18.98 -5.40 12.36
CA ARG A 803 -17.97 -5.57 11.32
C ARG A 803 -17.26 -4.28 10.98
N ILE A 804 -16.06 -4.42 10.40
CA ILE A 804 -15.43 -3.39 9.58
C ILE A 804 -15.67 -3.74 8.11
N ARG A 805 -16.13 -2.78 7.32
CA ARG A 805 -16.28 -2.93 5.87
C ARG A 805 -15.15 -2.18 5.17
N LYS A 806 -14.64 -2.73 4.07
CA LYS A 806 -13.65 -2.06 3.21
C LYS A 806 -14.32 -1.70 1.89
N VAL A 807 -14.12 -0.45 1.44
CA VAL A 807 -14.42 -0.02 0.07
C VAL A 807 -13.08 0.25 -0.62
N ASP A 808 -12.75 -0.52 -1.65
CA ASP A 808 -11.50 -0.35 -2.39
C ASP A 808 -11.56 0.87 -3.34
N ALA A 809 -10.43 1.18 -4.00
CA ALA A 809 -10.33 2.26 -4.98
C ALA A 809 -11.27 2.06 -6.19
N GLN A 810 -11.73 0.83 -6.41
CA GLN A 810 -12.71 0.43 -7.41
C GLN A 810 -14.16 0.65 -6.95
N GLY A 811 -14.38 1.05 -5.70
CA GLY A 811 -15.71 1.26 -5.15
C GLY A 811 -16.47 -0.05 -4.88
N LEU A 812 -15.77 -1.18 -4.78
CA LEU A 812 -16.35 -2.45 -4.34
C LEU A 812 -16.28 -2.53 -2.82
N ILE A 813 -17.36 -2.99 -2.20
CA ILE A 813 -17.40 -3.19 -0.74
C ILE A 813 -17.19 -4.66 -0.39
N SER A 814 -16.50 -4.93 0.70
CA SER A 814 -16.38 -6.26 1.29
C SER A 814 -16.37 -6.18 2.82
N THR A 815 -16.66 -7.29 3.49
CA THR A 815 -16.34 -7.43 4.93
C THR A 815 -14.83 -7.52 5.08
N PHE A 816 -14.23 -6.56 5.78
CA PHE A 816 -12.80 -6.53 6.06
C PHE A 816 -12.45 -7.24 7.37
N ALA A 817 -13.27 -7.04 8.40
CA ALA A 817 -13.15 -7.74 9.66
C ALA A 817 -14.53 -8.00 10.30
N GLY A 818 -14.69 -9.12 11.00
CA GLY A 818 -15.92 -9.48 11.71
C GLY A 818 -16.76 -10.56 11.02
N SER A 819 -17.17 -11.57 11.80
CA SER A 819 -17.98 -12.72 11.35
C SER A 819 -19.50 -12.52 11.54
N ASP A 820 -20.30 -13.55 11.28
CA ASP A 820 -21.73 -13.60 11.62
C ASP A 820 -22.00 -13.73 13.14
N MET A 821 -20.96 -13.97 13.94
CA MET A 821 -21.04 -14.11 15.39
C MET A 821 -20.35 -12.94 16.11
N PHE A 822 -21.04 -12.34 17.07
CA PHE A 822 -20.42 -11.39 17.98
C PHE A 822 -19.53 -12.10 19.02
N GLY A 823 -18.48 -11.41 19.48
CA GLY A 823 -17.50 -11.95 20.42
C GLY A 823 -16.12 -11.35 20.16
N HIS A 824 -15.06 -11.94 20.70
CA HIS A 824 -13.67 -11.49 20.54
C HIS A 824 -12.71 -12.60 20.07
N GLU A 825 -13.24 -13.76 19.66
CA GLU A 825 -12.42 -14.89 19.18
C GLU A 825 -11.81 -14.59 17.80
N GLY A 826 -10.76 -15.33 17.44
CA GLY A 826 -10.15 -15.28 16.11
C GLY A 826 -8.88 -14.44 15.99
N ASP A 827 -8.28 -14.01 17.10
CA ASP A 827 -6.92 -13.46 17.07
C ASP A 827 -5.95 -14.48 16.44
N GLY A 828 -5.12 -14.03 15.50
CA GLY A 828 -4.29 -14.88 14.64
C GLY A 828 -5.00 -15.42 13.42
N GLY A 829 -6.32 -15.36 13.37
CA GLY A 829 -7.07 -15.74 12.19
C GLY A 829 -7.15 -14.63 11.14
N PRO A 830 -7.65 -14.96 9.94
CA PRO A 830 -8.21 -13.98 9.01
C PRO A 830 -9.23 -13.07 9.72
N ALA A 831 -9.11 -11.76 9.51
CA ALA A 831 -9.92 -10.77 10.20
C ALA A 831 -11.43 -10.91 9.91
N ASP A 832 -11.80 -11.34 8.71
CA ASP A 832 -13.18 -11.58 8.25
C ASP A 832 -13.85 -12.79 8.91
N LEU A 833 -13.07 -13.71 9.49
CA LEU A 833 -13.56 -14.84 10.29
C LEU A 833 -13.57 -14.54 11.79
N ALA A 834 -12.88 -13.49 12.23
CA ALA A 834 -12.82 -13.13 13.63
C ALA A 834 -14.12 -12.50 14.13
N ARG A 835 -14.40 -12.66 15.43
CA ARG A 835 -15.60 -12.08 16.05
C ARG A 835 -15.26 -10.70 16.57
N LEU A 836 -16.06 -9.70 16.23
CA LEU A 836 -16.03 -8.35 16.81
C LEU A 836 -17.35 -8.10 17.55
N ARG A 837 -17.43 -7.05 18.37
CA ARG A 837 -18.69 -6.66 19.01
C ARG A 837 -18.84 -5.15 19.11
N ASN A 838 -19.71 -4.62 18.25
CA ASN A 838 -19.95 -3.18 18.08
C ASN A 838 -18.64 -2.39 17.92
N PRO A 839 -17.80 -2.71 16.93
CA PRO A 839 -16.62 -1.88 16.68
C PRO A 839 -17.10 -0.45 16.43
N ARG A 840 -16.60 0.50 17.22
CA ARG A 840 -17.02 1.92 17.13
C ARG A 840 -16.04 2.75 16.34
N GLY A 841 -14.75 2.55 16.60
CA GLY A 841 -13.66 3.31 16.03
C GLY A 841 -12.82 2.49 15.06
N VAL A 842 -12.30 3.13 14.00
CA VAL A 842 -11.38 2.57 13.02
C VAL A 842 -10.34 3.61 12.61
N ALA A 843 -9.07 3.24 12.56
CA ALA A 843 -7.99 4.05 12.00
C ALA A 843 -7.11 3.19 11.08
N VAL A 844 -6.38 3.83 10.17
CA VAL A 844 -5.43 3.15 9.29
C VAL A 844 -4.10 3.92 9.29
N ASP A 845 -2.98 3.21 9.39
CA ASP A 845 -1.65 3.82 9.25
C ASP A 845 -1.17 3.83 7.79
N ARG A 846 -0.02 4.46 7.54
CA ARG A 846 0.60 4.55 6.20
C ARG A 846 1.06 3.21 5.63
N ALA A 847 1.19 2.19 6.47
CA ALA A 847 1.54 0.83 6.07
C ALA A 847 0.28 -0.05 5.85
N GLY A 848 -0.92 0.55 5.86
CA GLY A 848 -2.18 -0.14 5.66
C GLY A 848 -2.65 -1.01 6.83
N ASN A 849 -2.03 -0.92 8.02
CA ASN A 849 -2.54 -1.59 9.21
C ASN A 849 -3.79 -0.86 9.71
N VAL A 850 -4.85 -1.61 10.00
CA VAL A 850 -6.13 -1.07 10.45
C VAL A 850 -6.33 -1.35 11.93
N TYR A 851 -6.55 -0.31 12.72
CA TYR A 851 -6.79 -0.37 14.15
C TYR A 851 -8.28 -0.23 14.42
N ILE A 852 -8.82 -1.08 15.29
CA ILE A 852 -10.25 -1.22 15.56
C ILE A 852 -10.48 -1.05 17.05
N ALA A 853 -11.28 -0.07 17.42
CA ALA A 853 -11.82 0.04 18.76
C ALA A 853 -13.01 -0.93 18.91
N ASP A 854 -12.71 -2.15 19.37
CA ASP A 854 -13.69 -3.22 19.60
C ASP A 854 -14.43 -2.98 20.92
N ASP A 855 -15.24 -1.91 20.91
CA ASP A 855 -15.82 -1.21 22.05
C ASP A 855 -16.40 -2.12 23.13
N THR A 856 -17.31 -3.03 22.76
CA THR A 856 -18.02 -3.87 23.73
C THR A 856 -17.15 -5.04 24.23
N ASN A 857 -16.01 -5.29 23.60
CA ASN A 857 -15.01 -6.26 24.04
C ASN A 857 -13.85 -5.62 24.81
N SER A 858 -13.91 -4.31 25.10
CA SER A 858 -12.94 -3.59 25.95
C SER A 858 -11.48 -3.72 25.48
N ARG A 859 -11.24 -3.65 24.16
CA ARG A 859 -9.91 -3.83 23.56
C ARG A 859 -9.74 -3.04 22.26
N ILE A 860 -8.48 -2.81 21.89
CA ILE A 860 -8.08 -2.35 20.56
C ILE A 860 -7.48 -3.53 19.81
N ARG A 861 -7.96 -3.75 18.60
CA ARG A 861 -7.45 -4.80 17.71
C ARG A 861 -6.78 -4.20 16.50
N GLN A 862 -5.72 -4.82 16.04
CA GLN A 862 -5.05 -4.48 14.79
C GLN A 862 -5.35 -5.57 13.77
N VAL A 863 -5.76 -5.18 12.57
CA VAL A 863 -5.66 -6.01 11.38
C VAL A 863 -4.40 -5.57 10.65
N SER A 864 -3.42 -6.46 10.56
CA SER A 864 -2.22 -6.21 9.78
C SER A 864 -2.54 -6.03 8.30
N SER A 865 -1.64 -5.42 7.53
CA SER A 865 -1.74 -5.37 6.05
C SER A 865 -1.94 -6.75 5.41
N ASN A 866 -1.52 -7.83 6.10
CA ASN A 866 -1.71 -9.22 5.69
C ASN A 866 -3.12 -9.80 5.99
N GLY A 867 -4.03 -8.99 6.54
CA GLY A 867 -5.41 -9.38 6.86
C GLY A 867 -5.56 -10.24 8.12
N ILE A 868 -4.53 -10.32 8.95
CA ILE A 868 -4.58 -11.05 10.24
C ILE A 868 -4.94 -10.09 11.36
N ILE A 869 -5.92 -10.46 12.17
CA ILE A 869 -6.35 -9.69 13.33
C ILE A 869 -5.65 -10.13 14.62
N THR A 870 -5.31 -9.19 15.48
CA THR A 870 -4.70 -9.45 16.80
C THR A 870 -5.12 -8.39 17.81
N THR A 871 -5.24 -8.74 19.08
CA THR A 871 -5.42 -7.77 20.17
C THR A 871 -4.08 -7.13 20.51
N ILE A 872 -3.97 -5.81 20.37
CA ILE A 872 -2.73 -5.05 20.64
C ILE A 872 -2.78 -4.23 21.93
N ALA A 873 -3.98 -3.96 22.45
CA ALA A 873 -4.17 -3.30 23.73
C ALA A 873 -5.50 -3.70 24.36
N GLY A 874 -5.52 -3.87 25.69
CA GLY A 874 -6.72 -4.21 26.44
C GLY A 874 -6.85 -5.70 26.74
N ASN A 875 -7.06 -6.02 28.01
CA ASN A 875 -7.23 -7.38 28.51
C ASN A 875 -8.70 -7.90 28.42
N GLY A 876 -9.61 -7.10 27.86
CA GLY A 876 -11.04 -7.43 27.73
C GLY A 876 -11.85 -7.37 29.02
N ILE A 877 -11.28 -6.94 30.14
CA ILE A 877 -11.98 -6.76 31.41
C ILE A 877 -12.61 -5.36 31.46
N TYR A 878 -13.93 -5.30 31.63
CA TYR A 878 -14.69 -4.06 31.79
C TYR A 878 -14.47 -3.44 33.19
N GLN A 879 -13.29 -2.84 33.41
CA GLN A 879 -12.90 -2.20 34.67
C GLN A 879 -12.09 -0.93 34.42
N TYR A 880 -11.95 -0.10 35.47
CA TYR A 880 -11.06 1.05 35.44
C TYR A 880 -9.60 0.58 35.44
N GLY A 881 -8.90 0.76 34.32
CA GLY A 881 -7.52 0.29 34.12
C GLY A 881 -6.43 1.14 34.79
N GLY A 882 -6.77 2.08 35.66
CA GLY A 882 -5.79 2.96 36.29
C GLY A 882 -5.23 4.04 35.35
N SER A 883 -4.18 4.72 35.81
CA SER A 883 -3.48 5.78 35.08
C SER A 883 -1.95 5.57 35.02
N THR A 884 -1.48 4.40 35.46
CA THR A 884 -0.07 4.00 35.45
C THR A 884 0.30 3.38 34.12
N THR A 885 1.55 3.58 33.70
CA THR A 885 2.10 2.93 32.49
C THR A 885 2.22 1.43 32.73
N VAL A 886 1.68 0.64 31.81
CA VAL A 886 1.71 -0.84 31.83
C VAL A 886 1.85 -1.37 30.41
N PRO A 887 2.26 -2.64 30.21
CA PRO A 887 2.16 -3.30 28.93
C PRO A 887 0.73 -3.20 28.37
N ALA A 888 0.62 -2.89 27.07
CA ALA A 888 -0.65 -2.51 26.46
C ALA A 888 -1.70 -3.63 26.52
N THR A 889 -1.29 -4.89 26.37
CA THR A 889 -2.15 -6.08 26.43
C THR A 889 -2.68 -6.35 27.85
N GLN A 890 -2.08 -5.76 28.89
CA GLN A 890 -2.49 -5.93 30.28
C GLN A 890 -3.45 -4.82 30.79
N THR A 891 -3.56 -3.68 30.09
CA THR A 891 -4.45 -2.58 30.52
C THR A 891 -5.94 -2.96 30.42
N SER A 892 -6.80 -2.28 31.19
CA SER A 892 -8.27 -2.44 31.08
C SER A 892 -8.92 -1.19 30.47
N PHE A 893 -9.64 -1.33 29.36
CA PHE A 893 -10.44 -0.26 28.75
C PHE A 893 -11.91 -0.35 29.14
N ARG A 894 -12.61 0.79 29.11
CA ARG A 894 -14.05 0.85 29.34
C ARG A 894 -14.72 1.67 28.25
N HIS A 895 -15.25 0.96 27.26
CA HIS A 895 -15.79 1.52 26.02
C HIS A 895 -14.76 2.38 25.27
N PRO A 896 -13.70 1.79 24.69
CA PRO A 896 -12.86 2.52 23.75
C PRO A 896 -13.71 2.88 22.52
N SER A 897 -14.00 4.16 22.35
CA SER A 897 -14.94 4.63 21.32
C SER A 897 -14.28 5.02 20.00
N SER A 898 -13.04 5.48 20.06
CA SER A 898 -12.24 5.91 18.91
C SER A 898 -10.76 5.54 19.11
N VAL A 899 -10.07 5.36 17.98
CA VAL A 899 -8.64 5.14 17.89
C VAL A 899 -8.09 6.03 16.77
N ALA A 900 -6.97 6.70 16.99
CA ALA A 900 -6.19 7.41 15.96
C ALA A 900 -4.74 6.93 15.98
N VAL A 901 -4.02 7.10 14.87
CA VAL A 901 -2.61 6.69 14.74
C VAL A 901 -1.77 7.88 14.26
N ASP A 902 -0.60 8.09 14.88
CA ASP A 902 0.37 9.09 14.41
C ASP A 902 1.37 8.52 13.39
N SER A 903 2.21 9.39 12.85
CA SER A 903 3.25 9.03 11.87
C SER A 903 4.24 8.00 12.39
N ASP A 904 4.43 7.93 13.70
CA ASP A 904 5.36 7.02 14.36
C ASP A 904 4.69 5.69 14.72
N GLY A 905 3.40 5.51 14.39
CA GLY A 905 2.63 4.30 14.65
C GLY A 905 2.20 4.12 16.12
N SER A 906 2.22 5.19 16.91
CA SER A 906 1.58 5.23 18.23
C SER A 906 0.08 5.47 18.08
N LEU A 907 -0.72 4.90 18.99
CA LEU A 907 -2.17 4.98 18.94
C LEU A 907 -2.72 5.88 20.04
N TYR A 908 -3.73 6.69 19.73
CA TYR A 908 -4.46 7.51 20.69
C TYR A 908 -5.87 6.97 20.81
N ILE A 909 -6.35 6.75 22.03
CA ILE A 909 -7.60 6.06 22.30
C ILE A 909 -8.48 6.94 23.16
N ALA A 910 -9.71 7.16 22.70
CA ALA A 910 -10.78 7.71 23.51
C ALA A 910 -11.37 6.61 24.42
N ASP A 911 -10.89 6.53 25.66
CA ASP A 911 -11.39 5.58 26.66
C ASP A 911 -12.63 6.15 27.36
N MET A 912 -13.73 6.17 26.59
CA MET A 912 -14.89 7.04 26.76
C MET A 912 -15.44 7.06 28.19
N THR A 913 -15.67 5.88 28.79
CA THR A 913 -16.32 5.81 30.11
C THR A 913 -15.35 5.81 31.28
N ASN A 914 -14.05 5.67 31.02
CA ASN A 914 -13.02 6.03 32.00
C ASN A 914 -12.70 7.53 31.96
N HIS A 915 -13.21 8.28 30.97
CA HIS A 915 -12.97 9.71 30.82
C HIS A 915 -11.48 10.04 30.68
N LEU A 916 -10.79 9.28 29.84
CA LEU A 916 -9.37 9.41 29.55
C LEU A 916 -9.14 9.45 28.04
N ILE A 917 -8.12 10.20 27.62
CA ILE A 917 -7.43 9.95 26.35
C ILE A 917 -6.12 9.22 26.69
N ARG A 918 -5.89 8.06 26.07
CA ARG A 918 -4.73 7.20 26.33
C ARG A 918 -3.86 7.06 25.10
N LYS A 919 -2.55 6.90 25.28
CA LYS A 919 -1.59 6.64 24.20
C LYS A 919 -1.05 5.22 24.34
N VAL A 920 -1.15 4.42 23.29
CA VAL A 920 -0.38 3.18 23.12
C VAL A 920 0.88 3.55 22.37
N SER A 921 2.05 3.44 22.99
CA SER A 921 3.31 3.74 22.32
C SER A 921 3.57 2.76 21.17
N HIS A 922 4.19 3.26 20.11
CA HIS A 922 4.94 2.39 19.21
C HIS A 922 6.08 1.70 20.00
N PRO A 923 6.39 0.43 19.72
CA PRO A 923 7.56 -0.20 20.32
C PRO A 923 8.81 0.64 20.02
N SER A 924 9.61 0.94 21.05
CA SER A 924 10.78 1.82 20.92
C SER A 924 11.85 1.44 21.92
N ALA A 925 13.05 2.00 21.74
CA ALA A 925 14.18 1.83 22.63
C ALA A 925 13.85 2.12 24.10
N PHE A 926 14.59 1.44 24.97
CA PHE A 926 14.47 1.47 26.41
C PHE A 926 14.89 2.83 27.02
N SER A 927 13.94 3.76 27.09
CA SER A 927 13.87 5.03 27.86
C SER A 927 13.98 6.35 27.07
N GLN A 928 13.28 7.37 27.59
CA GLN A 928 13.35 8.78 27.21
C GLN A 928 14.40 9.57 28.05
N ALA A 929 15.33 8.91 28.74
CA ALA A 929 16.28 9.59 29.60
C ALA A 929 17.18 10.53 28.76
N VAL A 930 16.99 11.84 28.99
CA VAL A 930 17.37 12.93 28.10
C VAL A 930 18.88 13.17 28.07
N MET A 931 19.51 12.81 26.96
CA MET A 931 20.45 13.72 26.28
C MET A 931 19.72 14.24 25.03
N GLU A 932 19.58 15.55 24.89
CA GLU A 932 18.90 16.17 23.75
C GLU A 932 19.53 15.65 22.44
N GLY A 933 18.74 14.97 21.61
CA GLY A 933 19.20 14.37 20.34
C GLY A 933 19.84 12.97 20.43
N SER A 934 19.59 12.19 21.49
CA SER A 934 20.07 10.81 21.63
C SER A 934 18.99 9.84 22.16
N THR A 935 19.18 8.55 21.89
CA THR A 935 18.33 7.43 22.35
C THR A 935 19.14 6.49 23.23
N ILE A 936 18.57 5.98 24.32
CA ILE A 936 19.24 5.01 25.20
C ILE A 936 18.62 3.62 25.02
N PHE A 937 19.48 2.61 24.89
CA PHE A 937 19.11 1.19 24.90
C PHE A 937 19.64 0.52 26.15
N ALA A 938 18.76 0.17 27.09
CA ALA A 938 19.09 -0.69 28.21
C ALA A 938 19.41 -2.12 27.76
N GLU A 939 20.57 -2.61 28.15
CA GLU A 939 20.99 -4.01 28.09
C GLU A 939 21.03 -4.57 29.51
N GLY A 940 19.87 -4.99 30.00
CA GLY A 940 19.71 -5.46 31.39
C GLY A 940 19.59 -4.34 32.42
N PRO A 941 19.67 -4.67 33.71
CA PRO A 941 19.37 -3.72 34.79
C PRO A 941 20.43 -2.63 35.00
N THR A 942 21.66 -2.82 34.50
CA THR A 942 22.79 -1.94 34.87
C THR A 942 23.51 -1.31 33.68
N GLN A 943 23.30 -1.76 32.44
CA GLN A 943 24.07 -1.29 31.29
C GLN A 943 23.16 -0.64 30.25
N GLY A 944 23.57 0.49 29.68
CA GLY A 944 22.84 1.20 28.63
C GLY A 944 23.75 1.66 27.49
N HIS A 945 23.19 1.79 26.29
CA HIS A 945 23.90 2.28 25.10
C HIS A 945 23.28 3.59 24.63
N VAL A 946 24.07 4.65 24.62
CA VAL A 946 23.68 5.99 24.18
C VAL A 946 23.97 6.11 22.68
N MET A 947 22.91 6.25 21.90
CA MET A 947 22.93 6.31 20.45
C MET A 947 22.55 7.73 20.00
N ALA A 948 23.33 8.35 19.14
CA ALA A 948 22.92 9.59 18.49
C ALA A 948 21.71 9.33 17.57
N ASN A 949 20.92 10.38 17.28
CA ASN A 949 19.85 10.28 16.27
C ASN A 949 20.37 9.99 14.85
N THR A 950 21.68 10.13 14.61
CA THR A 950 22.36 9.70 13.38
C THR A 950 22.73 8.20 13.39
N GLY A 951 22.39 7.49 14.46
CA GLY A 951 22.54 6.06 14.63
C GLY A 951 23.90 5.59 15.15
N ILE A 952 24.79 6.56 15.39
CA ILE A 952 26.15 6.37 15.88
C ILE A 952 26.14 6.08 17.39
N HIS A 953 26.88 5.07 17.84
CA HIS A 953 27.05 4.76 19.26
C HIS A 953 28.03 5.74 19.92
N LEU A 954 27.55 6.57 20.85
CA LEU A 954 28.36 7.58 21.52
C LEU A 954 29.04 7.01 22.76
N GLN A 955 28.26 6.32 23.60
CA GLN A 955 28.72 5.80 24.88
C GLN A 955 27.98 4.52 25.27
N THR A 956 28.68 3.62 25.94
CA THR A 956 28.06 2.62 26.79
C THR A 956 28.17 3.10 28.22
N ILE A 957 27.07 3.17 28.95
CA ILE A 957 26.97 3.72 30.30
C ILE A 957 26.49 2.65 31.29
N ASP A 958 26.79 2.88 32.56
CA ASP A 958 26.11 2.23 33.67
C ASP A 958 24.80 2.99 33.96
N LEU A 959 23.65 2.31 33.90
CA LEU A 959 22.32 2.94 34.00
C LEU A 959 22.07 3.54 35.40
N ASP A 960 22.59 2.91 36.45
CA ASP A 960 22.41 3.35 37.84
C ASP A 960 23.20 4.63 38.14
N SER A 961 24.43 4.73 37.63
CA SER A 961 25.35 5.84 37.94
C SER A 961 25.48 6.89 36.83
N GLY A 962 25.03 6.59 35.61
CA GLY A 962 25.25 7.39 34.41
C GLY A 962 26.72 7.45 33.95
N ILE A 963 27.62 6.67 34.56
CA ILE A 963 29.05 6.72 34.27
C ILE A 963 29.35 5.98 32.94
N PRO A 964 30.09 6.59 32.00
CA PRO A 964 30.54 5.89 30.79
C PRO A 964 31.46 4.70 31.12
N LEU A 965 31.03 3.50 30.71
CA LEU A 965 31.84 2.28 30.66
C LEU A 965 32.78 2.28 29.45
N TYR A 966 32.28 2.79 28.32
CA TYR A 966 33.03 3.05 27.09
C TYR A 966 32.55 4.35 26.43
N SER A 967 33.46 5.11 25.84
CA SER A 967 33.16 6.24 24.95
C SER A 967 33.79 6.02 23.58
N PHE A 968 33.09 6.42 22.52
CA PHE A 968 33.50 6.23 21.13
C PHE A 968 33.77 7.58 20.47
N GLU A 969 34.93 7.74 19.83
CA GLU A 969 35.31 8.96 19.13
C GLU A 969 35.39 8.72 17.62
N TYR A 970 34.87 9.66 16.84
CA TYR A 970 34.78 9.58 15.38
C TYR A 970 35.56 10.71 14.73
N ASP A 971 36.02 10.50 13.50
CA ASP A 971 36.61 11.57 12.68
C ASP A 971 35.53 12.40 11.96
N THR A 972 35.94 13.34 11.11
CA THR A 972 35.03 14.24 10.39
C THR A 972 34.14 13.56 9.37
N ASP A 973 34.52 12.35 8.93
CA ASP A 973 33.79 11.55 7.94
C ASP A 973 32.84 10.56 8.65
N GLY A 974 32.83 10.57 9.99
CA GLY A 974 31.98 9.74 10.81
C GLY A 974 32.56 8.36 11.10
N ASP A 975 33.83 8.10 10.76
CA ASP A 975 34.51 6.83 10.97
C ASP A 975 35.05 6.72 12.42
N LEU A 976 34.88 5.55 13.05
CA LEU A 976 35.41 5.31 14.39
C LEU A 976 36.95 5.43 14.42
N SER A 977 37.45 6.30 15.28
CA SER A 977 38.88 6.67 15.41
C SER A 977 39.50 6.24 16.73
N ALA A 978 38.71 6.18 17.82
CA ALA A 978 39.19 5.70 19.11
C ALA A 978 38.07 5.17 20.01
N VAL A 979 38.46 4.28 20.93
CA VAL A 979 37.63 3.76 22.02
C VAL A 979 38.29 4.08 23.36
N ILE A 980 37.55 4.69 24.27
CA ILE A 980 38.01 5.08 25.60
C ILE A 980 37.28 4.23 26.64
N ASP A 981 38.02 3.50 27.48
CA ASP A 981 37.42 2.71 28.56
C ASP A 981 37.07 3.55 29.80
N LYS A 982 36.37 2.95 30.77
CA LYS A 982 35.98 3.60 32.04
C LYS A 982 37.13 4.18 32.87
N PHE A 983 38.38 3.81 32.60
CA PHE A 983 39.56 4.32 33.29
C PHE A 983 40.24 5.47 32.52
N GLY A 984 39.69 5.85 31.36
CA GLY A 984 40.28 6.85 30.47
C GLY A 984 41.39 6.31 29.57
N ASN A 985 41.59 4.98 29.52
CA ASN A 985 42.57 4.40 28.62
C ASN A 985 42.04 4.43 27.19
N ARG A 986 42.85 4.96 26.26
CA ARG A 986 42.45 5.17 24.87
C ARG A 986 43.08 4.15 23.93
N THR A 987 42.25 3.44 23.17
CA THR A 987 42.65 2.56 22.06
C THR A 987 42.43 3.30 20.76
N PHE A 988 43.44 3.33 19.88
CA PHE A 988 43.41 4.08 18.62
C PHE A 988 43.20 3.16 17.41
N ILE A 989 42.41 3.63 16.45
CA ILE A 989 42.24 3.00 15.13
C ILE A 989 42.89 3.93 14.12
N SER A 990 43.96 3.47 13.46
CA SER A 990 44.66 4.24 12.41
C SER A 990 44.18 3.80 11.04
N ARG A 991 43.93 4.76 10.15
CA ARG A 991 43.42 4.56 8.79
C ARG A 991 44.41 5.08 7.74
N ASP A 992 44.34 4.53 6.54
CA ASP A 992 45.11 5.00 5.37
C ASP A 992 44.45 6.20 4.66
N GLU A 993 45.03 6.66 3.56
CA GLU A 993 44.50 7.78 2.75
C GLU A 993 43.12 7.50 2.16
N ASN A 994 42.78 6.22 1.96
CA ASN A 994 41.48 5.75 1.47
C ASN A 994 40.51 5.42 2.63
N LYS A 995 40.83 5.85 3.86
CA LYS A 995 40.01 5.66 5.07
C LYS A 995 39.89 4.20 5.54
N ARG A 996 40.69 3.28 5.01
CA ARG A 996 40.68 1.88 5.46
C ARG A 996 41.49 1.71 6.74
N PRO A 997 41.01 1.00 7.76
CA PRO A 997 41.77 0.78 8.99
C PRO A 997 42.96 -0.13 8.74
N VAL A 998 44.15 0.34 9.12
CA VAL A 998 45.43 -0.37 8.93
C VAL A 998 46.01 -0.91 10.23
N SER A 999 45.62 -0.35 11.38
CA SER A 999 46.06 -0.88 12.67
C SER A 999 45.15 -0.46 13.84
N ILE A 1000 45.16 -1.28 14.89
CA ILE A 1000 44.58 -0.96 16.20
C ILE A 1000 45.72 -0.90 17.22
N THR A 1001 45.87 0.22 17.90
CA THR A 1001 46.92 0.42 18.92
C THR A 1001 46.31 0.53 20.31
N SER A 1002 46.70 -0.39 21.20
CA SER A 1002 46.24 -0.43 22.58
C SER A 1002 46.73 0.76 23.41
N PRO A 1003 46.14 1.01 24.59
CA PRO A 1003 46.61 2.08 25.49
C PRO A 1003 48.06 1.94 25.96
N HIS A 1004 48.62 0.73 25.87
CA HIS A 1004 50.01 0.43 26.22
C HIS A 1004 50.96 0.47 25.01
N GLY A 1005 50.49 0.92 23.85
CA GLY A 1005 51.29 1.01 22.62
C GLY A 1005 51.49 -0.32 21.90
N ILE A 1006 50.67 -1.35 22.21
CA ILE A 1006 50.69 -2.63 21.50
C ILE A 1006 49.88 -2.46 20.21
N THR A 1007 50.52 -2.62 19.06
CA THR A 1007 49.87 -2.44 17.75
C THR A 1007 49.56 -3.78 17.09
N THR A 1008 48.30 -3.95 16.69
CA THR A 1008 47.80 -5.04 15.85
C THR A 1008 47.58 -4.50 14.45
N ASN A 1009 48.24 -5.08 13.44
CA ASN A 1009 48.13 -4.59 12.06
C ASN A 1009 47.04 -5.34 11.28
N LEU A 1010 46.41 -4.66 10.34
CA LEU A 1010 45.29 -5.14 9.55
C LEU A 1010 45.67 -5.12 8.07
N ILE A 1011 45.26 -6.14 7.33
CA ILE A 1011 45.47 -6.25 5.88
C ILE A 1011 44.11 -6.23 5.21
N ILE A 1012 43.72 -5.06 4.69
CA ILE A 1012 42.44 -4.84 4.00
C ILE A 1012 42.73 -4.56 2.52
N ASP A 1013 41.97 -5.18 1.62
CA ASP A 1013 42.13 -5.03 0.17
C ASP A 1013 41.36 -3.83 -0.41
N GLU A 1014 41.24 -3.76 -1.74
CA GLU A 1014 40.55 -2.66 -2.45
C GLU A 1014 39.02 -2.78 -2.38
N ASP A 1015 38.50 -3.99 -2.19
CA ASP A 1015 37.07 -4.28 -2.01
C ASP A 1015 36.64 -4.16 -0.54
N ASN A 1016 37.55 -3.75 0.34
CA ASN A 1016 37.37 -3.56 1.78
C ASN A 1016 37.19 -4.88 2.57
N PHE A 1017 37.70 -6.01 2.06
CA PHE A 1017 37.75 -7.27 2.78
C PHE A 1017 38.99 -7.36 3.68
N LEU A 1018 38.80 -7.72 4.96
CA LEU A 1018 39.90 -7.96 5.90
C LEU A 1018 40.53 -9.33 5.61
N SER A 1019 41.60 -9.36 4.81
CA SER A 1019 42.32 -10.58 4.43
C SER A 1019 43.29 -11.10 5.48
N GLY A 1020 43.65 -10.30 6.49
CA GLY A 1020 44.50 -10.77 7.58
C GLY A 1020 44.68 -9.82 8.76
N ILE A 1021 45.00 -10.40 9.92
CA ILE A 1021 45.32 -9.71 11.17
C ILE A 1021 46.71 -10.17 11.62
N VAL A 1022 47.64 -9.23 11.82
CA VAL A 1022 49.01 -9.52 12.27
C VAL A 1022 49.17 -9.07 13.71
N ASN A 1023 49.36 -10.04 14.60
CA ASN A 1023 49.58 -9.82 16.02
C ASN A 1023 50.96 -9.19 16.29
N PRO A 1024 51.17 -8.60 17.48
CA PRO A 1024 52.43 -7.97 17.86
C PRO A 1024 53.65 -8.91 17.83
N ASP A 1025 53.43 -10.21 17.99
CA ASP A 1025 54.48 -11.25 17.93
C ASP A 1025 54.79 -11.73 16.50
N GLY A 1026 54.11 -11.17 15.49
CA GLY A 1026 54.23 -11.53 14.07
C GLY A 1026 53.39 -12.74 13.65
N SER A 1027 52.69 -13.39 14.59
CA SER A 1027 51.70 -14.42 14.27
C SER A 1027 50.50 -13.79 13.55
N ARG A 1028 49.86 -14.51 12.62
CA ARG A 1028 48.80 -13.91 11.78
C ARG A 1028 47.61 -14.82 11.57
N PHE A 1029 46.42 -14.21 11.55
CA PHE A 1029 45.22 -14.81 10.97
C PHE A 1029 45.16 -14.45 9.48
N ILE A 1030 44.65 -15.36 8.64
CA ILE A 1030 44.38 -15.13 7.22
C ILE A 1030 42.92 -15.48 6.94
N PHE A 1031 42.26 -14.68 6.11
CA PHE A 1031 40.87 -14.86 5.71
C PHE A 1031 40.76 -14.85 4.18
N GLU A 1032 39.97 -15.77 3.65
CA GLU A 1032 39.67 -15.90 2.21
C GLU A 1032 38.17 -15.62 2.00
N TYR A 1033 37.82 -14.90 0.92
CA TYR A 1033 36.46 -14.49 0.61
C TYR A 1033 36.09 -14.84 -0.83
N ASP A 1034 34.78 -14.97 -1.10
CA ASP A 1034 34.26 -14.89 -2.47
C ASP A 1034 34.12 -13.42 -2.94
N PRO A 1035 33.81 -13.16 -4.23
CA PRO A 1035 33.63 -11.80 -4.74
C PRO A 1035 32.44 -11.04 -4.15
N GLN A 1036 31.65 -11.64 -3.28
CA GLN A 1036 30.48 -11.03 -2.64
C GLN A 1036 30.67 -10.87 -1.11
N GLY A 1037 31.87 -11.17 -0.59
CA GLY A 1037 32.27 -10.95 0.81
C GLY A 1037 32.00 -12.11 1.76
N LEU A 1038 31.56 -13.27 1.28
CA LEU A 1038 31.35 -14.45 2.12
C LEU A 1038 32.71 -15.10 2.43
N MET A 1039 33.05 -15.23 3.72
CA MET A 1039 34.34 -15.79 4.16
C MET A 1039 34.39 -17.29 3.90
N THR A 1040 35.11 -17.71 2.86
CA THR A 1040 35.24 -19.11 2.43
C THR A 1040 36.26 -19.89 3.25
N ALA A 1041 37.23 -19.22 3.87
CA ALA A 1041 38.13 -19.86 4.82
C ALA A 1041 38.73 -18.90 5.86
N LYS A 1042 39.05 -19.46 7.02
CA LYS A 1042 39.89 -18.85 8.06
C LYS A 1042 41.10 -19.74 8.32
N ILE A 1043 42.28 -19.12 8.42
CA ILE A 1043 43.53 -19.80 8.78
C ILE A 1043 44.07 -19.15 10.05
N GLU A 1044 44.23 -19.96 11.10
CA GLU A 1044 44.75 -19.50 12.39
C GLU A 1044 46.28 -19.37 12.40
N PRO A 1045 46.88 -18.66 13.37
CA PRO A 1045 48.33 -18.47 13.42
C PRO A 1045 49.15 -19.76 13.55
N VAL A 1046 48.53 -20.83 14.06
CA VAL A 1046 49.15 -22.16 14.17
C VAL A 1046 49.06 -22.99 12.88
N GLY A 1047 48.35 -22.50 11.86
CA GLY A 1047 48.20 -23.12 10.54
C GLY A 1047 46.86 -23.81 10.30
N ASN A 1048 46.04 -24.03 11.34
CA ASN A 1048 44.74 -24.69 11.22
C ASN A 1048 43.85 -23.94 10.22
N ARG A 1049 43.31 -24.66 9.25
CA ARG A 1049 42.36 -24.13 8.27
C ARG A 1049 40.92 -24.58 8.56
N PHE A 1050 40.00 -23.63 8.53
CA PHE A 1050 38.56 -23.81 8.63
C PHE A 1050 37.92 -23.35 7.32
N GLU A 1051 37.17 -24.22 6.66
CA GLU A 1051 36.51 -23.98 5.37
C GLU A 1051 35.01 -23.80 5.54
N HIS A 1052 34.43 -22.93 4.70
CA HIS A 1052 33.01 -22.64 4.66
C HIS A 1052 32.48 -22.71 3.22
N THR A 1053 31.34 -23.36 3.02
CA THR A 1053 30.65 -23.43 1.72
C THR A 1053 29.26 -22.81 1.83
N PHE A 1054 28.88 -21.98 0.86
CA PHE A 1054 27.61 -21.26 0.82
C PHE A 1054 26.72 -21.69 -0.35
N ASP A 1055 25.40 -21.53 -0.22
CA ASP A 1055 24.47 -21.60 -1.34
C ASP A 1055 24.46 -20.30 -2.16
N GLY A 1056 23.76 -20.27 -3.31
CA GLY A 1056 23.71 -19.10 -4.20
C GLY A 1056 23.03 -17.84 -3.64
N ASN A 1057 22.52 -17.93 -2.40
CA ASN A 1057 21.91 -16.83 -1.66
C ASN A 1057 22.72 -16.46 -0.39
N GLY A 1058 23.89 -17.07 -0.20
CA GLY A 1058 24.86 -16.74 0.83
C GLY A 1058 24.63 -17.42 2.18
N ARG A 1059 23.80 -18.47 2.28
CA ARG A 1059 23.63 -19.23 3.52
C ARG A 1059 24.66 -20.37 3.58
N VAL A 1060 25.25 -20.61 4.76
CA VAL A 1060 26.22 -21.71 4.90
C VAL A 1060 25.52 -23.07 4.72
N THR A 1061 26.19 -23.99 4.04
CA THR A 1061 25.74 -25.37 3.78
C THR A 1061 26.71 -26.40 4.35
N LEU A 1062 28.00 -26.06 4.46
CA LEU A 1062 29.01 -26.92 5.02
C LEU A 1062 30.11 -26.10 5.71
N VAL A 1063 30.55 -26.56 6.88
CA VAL A 1063 31.75 -26.10 7.58
C VAL A 1063 32.67 -27.29 7.84
N ALA A 1064 33.97 -27.14 7.57
CA ALA A 1064 34.95 -28.19 7.80
C ALA A 1064 36.23 -27.66 8.45
N ASP A 1065 36.88 -28.48 9.26
CA ASP A 1065 38.21 -28.20 9.83
C ASP A 1065 39.28 -29.19 9.35
N GLU A 1066 40.55 -28.83 9.52
CA GLU A 1066 41.70 -29.66 9.14
C GLU A 1066 41.82 -30.95 9.96
N ALA A 1067 41.18 -31.04 11.13
CA ALA A 1067 41.15 -32.23 11.98
C ALA A 1067 40.09 -33.27 11.55
N GLY A 1068 39.29 -32.97 10.52
CA GLY A 1068 38.25 -33.83 10.00
C GLY A 1068 36.87 -33.60 10.62
N GLY A 1069 36.70 -32.53 11.41
CA GLY A 1069 35.39 -32.04 11.84
C GLY A 1069 34.61 -31.51 10.63
N VAL A 1070 33.35 -31.92 10.51
CA VAL A 1070 32.43 -31.50 9.44
C VAL A 1070 31.07 -31.22 10.05
N TRP A 1071 30.42 -30.15 9.59
CA TRP A 1071 29.04 -29.80 9.91
C TRP A 1071 28.30 -29.45 8.63
N GLU A 1072 27.25 -30.20 8.31
CA GLU A 1072 26.38 -29.97 7.16
C GLU A 1072 25.06 -29.36 7.63
N TYR A 1073 24.58 -28.37 6.88
CA TYR A 1073 23.38 -27.58 7.20
C TYR A 1073 22.39 -27.69 6.05
N SER A 1074 21.15 -28.06 6.36
CA SER A 1074 20.06 -28.07 5.39
C SER A 1074 18.81 -27.41 5.97
N ARG A 1075 17.99 -26.85 5.08
CA ARG A 1075 16.76 -26.15 5.44
C ARG A 1075 15.66 -26.53 4.47
N THR A 1076 14.50 -26.84 5.00
CA THR A 1076 13.26 -27.05 4.25
C THR A 1076 12.13 -26.26 4.90
N ILE A 1077 11.22 -25.73 4.11
CA ILE A 1077 9.96 -25.17 4.62
C ILE A 1077 8.83 -26.06 4.12
N ASP A 1078 7.89 -26.38 4.99
CA ASP A 1078 6.62 -26.96 4.57
C ASP A 1078 5.57 -25.89 4.23
N GLY A 1079 4.43 -26.30 3.70
CA GLY A 1079 3.37 -25.37 3.33
C GLY A 1079 2.66 -24.66 4.47
N SER A 1080 2.83 -25.12 5.71
CA SER A 1080 2.34 -24.40 6.89
C SER A 1080 3.22 -23.19 7.22
N GLY A 1081 4.39 -23.08 6.60
CA GLY A 1081 5.42 -22.12 6.97
C GLY A 1081 6.31 -22.62 8.11
N SER A 1082 6.20 -23.89 8.51
CA SER A 1082 7.14 -24.48 9.47
C SER A 1082 8.49 -24.66 8.79
N ILE A 1083 9.52 -24.16 9.46
CA ILE A 1083 10.90 -24.20 8.99
C ILE A 1083 11.57 -25.37 9.71
N GLN A 1084 12.03 -26.34 8.94
CA GLN A 1084 12.89 -27.40 9.44
C GLN A 1084 14.34 -27.11 9.04
N VAL A 1085 15.22 -27.02 10.04
CA VAL A 1085 16.66 -26.94 9.85
C VAL A 1085 17.30 -28.19 10.45
N THR A 1086 18.18 -28.83 9.69
CA THR A 1086 18.91 -30.01 10.13
C THR A 1086 20.41 -29.74 10.09
N VAL A 1087 21.08 -30.01 11.21
CA VAL A 1087 22.54 -29.98 11.35
C VAL A 1087 23.05 -31.40 11.52
N THR A 1088 23.98 -31.81 10.64
CA THR A 1088 24.61 -33.13 10.69
C THR A 1088 26.10 -33.00 10.93
N THR A 1089 26.62 -33.59 12.00
CA THR A 1089 28.07 -33.62 12.25
C THR A 1089 28.76 -34.70 11.44
N GLY A 1090 30.08 -34.64 11.29
CA GLY A 1090 30.88 -35.66 10.61
C GLY A 1090 30.81 -37.07 11.24
N GLU A 1091 30.31 -37.16 12.48
CA GLU A 1091 30.03 -38.44 13.16
C GLU A 1091 28.64 -39.02 12.82
N GLY A 1092 27.83 -38.28 12.05
CA GLY A 1092 26.44 -38.64 11.71
C GLY A 1092 25.41 -38.28 12.79
N ASN A 1093 25.80 -37.51 13.81
CA ASN A 1093 24.87 -37.00 14.81
C ASN A 1093 24.02 -35.89 14.19
N MET A 1094 22.70 -35.98 14.33
CA MET A 1094 21.75 -35.02 13.76
C MET A 1094 21.05 -34.24 14.87
N THR A 1095 20.97 -32.92 14.68
CA THR A 1095 20.08 -32.05 15.45
C THR A 1095 19.06 -31.45 14.49
N ASN A 1096 17.77 -31.53 14.84
CA ASN A 1096 16.69 -30.94 14.05
C ASN A 1096 16.02 -29.82 14.82
N TYR A 1097 15.79 -28.70 14.13
CA TYR A 1097 15.04 -27.55 14.60
C TYR A 1097 13.77 -27.48 13.77
N GLN A 1098 12.62 -27.56 14.42
CA GLN A 1098 11.33 -27.31 13.78
C GLN A 1098 10.75 -26.04 14.37
N ASP A 1099 10.86 -24.96 13.62
CA ASP A 1099 10.41 -23.63 14.02
C ASP A 1099 9.10 -23.30 13.33
N TYR A 1100 8.20 -22.64 14.05
CA TYR A 1100 6.92 -22.17 13.53
C TYR A 1100 6.59 -20.84 14.18
N THR A 1101 6.36 -19.83 13.35
CA THR A 1101 5.80 -18.55 13.81
C THR A 1101 4.38 -18.49 13.30
N ASP A 1102 3.43 -18.39 14.21
CA ASP A 1102 2.05 -18.22 13.84
C ASP A 1102 1.78 -16.81 13.29
N SER A 1103 0.57 -16.62 12.84
CA SER A 1103 0.08 -15.39 12.22
C SER A 1103 -0.04 -14.19 13.18
N ILE A 1104 -0.10 -14.38 14.50
CA ILE A 1104 0.04 -13.26 15.47
C ILE A 1104 1.49 -12.93 15.79
N GLY A 1105 2.45 -13.76 15.39
CA GLY A 1105 3.86 -13.61 15.73
C GLY A 1105 4.28 -14.40 16.97
N ALA A 1106 3.41 -15.27 17.49
CA ALA A 1106 3.81 -16.21 18.53
C ALA A 1106 4.72 -17.28 17.90
N TYR A 1107 5.79 -17.60 18.61
CA TYR A 1107 6.87 -18.43 18.09
C TYR A 1107 6.94 -19.73 18.88
N THR A 1108 7.07 -20.85 18.17
CA THR A 1108 7.33 -22.18 18.75
C THR A 1108 8.54 -22.82 18.07
N SER A 1109 9.38 -23.50 18.86
CA SER A 1109 10.53 -24.27 18.38
C SER A 1109 10.56 -25.62 19.07
N ILE A 1110 10.63 -26.69 18.28
CA ILE A 1110 10.88 -28.05 18.74
C ILE A 1110 12.31 -28.41 18.33
N ILE A 1111 13.16 -28.66 19.32
CA ILE A 1111 14.56 -29.03 19.12
C ILE A 1111 14.70 -30.53 19.42
N THR A 1112 15.06 -31.31 18.40
CA THR A 1112 15.31 -32.76 18.53
C THR A 1112 16.81 -33.02 18.49
N GLY A 1113 17.38 -33.46 19.62
CA GLY A 1113 18.79 -33.79 19.73
C GLY A 1113 19.16 -35.15 19.10
N PRO A 1114 20.47 -35.48 19.01
CA PRO A 1114 20.95 -36.73 18.41
C PRO A 1114 20.45 -38.02 19.08
N ASP A 1115 20.01 -37.95 20.33
CA ASP A 1115 19.43 -39.04 21.11
C ASP A 1115 17.89 -39.11 21.01
N ASN A 1116 17.29 -38.35 20.08
CA ASN A 1116 15.85 -38.13 19.92
C ASN A 1116 15.18 -37.50 21.16
N THR A 1117 15.93 -36.77 21.99
CA THR A 1117 15.32 -35.97 23.05
C THR A 1117 14.76 -34.66 22.51
N GLU A 1118 13.57 -34.28 22.97
CA GLU A 1118 12.88 -33.08 22.52
C GLU A 1118 12.95 -31.97 23.57
N THR A 1119 13.18 -30.74 23.12
CA THR A 1119 13.00 -29.52 23.91
C THR A 1119 12.00 -28.62 23.19
N LEU A 1120 10.95 -28.19 23.91
CA LEU A 1120 9.97 -27.23 23.42
C LEU A 1120 10.30 -25.83 23.95
N PHE A 1121 10.24 -24.85 23.07
CA PHE A 1121 10.26 -23.44 23.42
C PHE A 1121 9.07 -22.75 22.77
N SER A 1122 8.31 -21.95 23.53
CA SER A 1122 7.26 -21.10 22.98
C SER A 1122 7.32 -19.69 23.56
N ARG A 1123 6.93 -18.70 22.75
CA ARG A 1123 6.88 -17.28 23.12
C ARG A 1123 5.63 -16.64 22.52
N SER A 1124 4.91 -15.83 23.30
CA SER A 1124 3.79 -15.03 22.81
C SER A 1124 4.23 -13.96 21.81
N ALA A 1125 3.31 -13.50 20.98
CA ALA A 1125 3.54 -12.45 19.99
C ALA A 1125 4.10 -11.15 20.58
N ASP A 1126 3.60 -10.73 21.75
CA ASP A 1126 4.05 -9.54 22.49
C ASP A 1126 5.33 -9.77 23.29
N GLY A 1127 5.85 -11.01 23.32
CA GLY A 1127 7.05 -11.37 24.08
C GLY A 1127 6.88 -11.44 25.59
N ILE A 1128 5.66 -11.21 26.11
CA ILE A 1128 5.38 -11.15 27.56
C ILE A 1128 5.36 -12.54 28.19
N SER A 1129 4.93 -13.57 27.45
CA SER A 1129 4.83 -14.93 27.95
C SER A 1129 5.84 -15.82 27.24
N VAL A 1130 6.67 -16.53 28.00
CA VAL A 1130 7.64 -17.52 27.49
C VAL A 1130 7.47 -18.83 28.23
N GLU A 1131 7.44 -19.93 27.50
CA GLU A 1131 7.44 -21.28 28.05
C GLU A 1131 8.63 -22.08 27.50
N LYS A 1132 9.26 -22.87 28.38
CA LYS A 1132 10.35 -23.77 28.03
C LYS A 1132 10.14 -25.12 28.70
N ILE A 1133 10.18 -26.18 27.91
CA ILE A 1133 10.09 -27.57 28.37
C ILE A 1133 11.32 -28.32 27.86
N PRO A 1134 12.40 -28.39 28.65
CA PRO A 1134 13.57 -29.19 28.32
C PRO A 1134 13.23 -30.69 28.32
N SER A 1135 14.12 -31.49 27.75
CA SER A 1135 13.97 -32.95 27.65
C SER A 1135 13.79 -33.70 28.99
N CYS A 1136 14.12 -33.08 30.12
CA CYS A 1136 13.87 -33.63 31.45
C CYS A 1136 12.40 -33.53 31.91
N GLY A 1137 11.53 -32.84 31.16
CA GLY A 1137 10.09 -32.73 31.41
C GLY A 1137 9.68 -31.67 32.44
N THR A 1138 10.62 -30.89 32.99
CA THR A 1138 10.31 -29.75 33.85
C THR A 1138 9.83 -28.57 33.00
N GLN A 1139 8.64 -28.06 33.27
CA GLN A 1139 8.06 -26.92 32.55
C GLN A 1139 8.42 -25.61 33.26
N PHE A 1140 8.98 -24.66 32.52
CA PHE A 1140 9.27 -23.31 32.98
C PHE A 1140 8.37 -22.32 32.26
N ASN A 1141 7.60 -21.53 33.01
CA ASN A 1141 6.78 -20.45 32.48
C ASN A 1141 7.29 -19.11 33.04
N PHE A 1142 7.54 -18.14 32.17
CA PHE A 1142 7.98 -16.80 32.51
C PHE A 1142 6.94 -15.79 32.03
N GLN A 1143 6.54 -14.89 32.92
CA GLN A 1143 5.76 -13.70 32.60
C GLN A 1143 6.65 -12.48 32.80
N TYR A 1144 6.84 -11.70 31.74
CA TYR A 1144 7.61 -10.47 31.75
C TYR A 1144 6.71 -9.27 32.07
N ASP A 1145 7.31 -8.24 32.67
CA ASP A 1145 6.73 -6.91 32.79
C ASP A 1145 7.83 -5.90 32.44
N LEU A 1146 7.48 -4.63 32.33
CA LEU A 1146 8.42 -3.58 32.01
C LEU A 1146 8.85 -2.83 33.26
N ASP A 1147 10.14 -2.55 33.31
CA ASP A 1147 10.69 -1.61 34.27
C ASP A 1147 10.11 -0.21 34.07
N SER A 1148 9.69 0.46 35.15
CA SER A 1148 8.98 1.75 35.05
C SER A 1148 9.86 2.93 34.62
N GLU A 1149 11.19 2.84 34.77
CA GLU A 1149 12.13 3.93 34.48
C GLU A 1149 12.74 3.75 33.08
N TYR A 1150 13.24 2.54 32.80
CA TYR A 1150 13.95 2.25 31.56
C TYR A 1150 13.13 1.46 30.53
N ASN A 1151 11.90 1.04 30.86
CA ASN A 1151 11.04 0.21 30.01
C ASN A 1151 11.66 -1.12 29.56
N TYR A 1152 12.71 -1.62 30.24
CA TYR A 1152 13.35 -2.91 29.92
C TYR A 1152 12.54 -4.11 30.48
N PRO A 1153 12.44 -5.25 29.77
CA PRO A 1153 11.64 -6.38 30.19
C PRO A 1153 12.33 -7.16 31.32
N PHE A 1154 11.65 -7.35 32.44
CA PHE A 1154 12.12 -8.21 33.54
C PHE A 1154 11.11 -9.31 33.85
N ILE A 1155 11.57 -10.41 34.43
CA ILE A 1155 10.70 -11.54 34.82
C ILE A 1155 9.90 -11.14 36.06
N ARG A 1156 8.61 -10.81 35.86
CA ARG A 1156 7.64 -10.51 36.92
C ARG A 1156 7.22 -11.77 37.67
N GLU A 1157 6.95 -12.84 36.94
CA GLU A 1157 6.63 -14.15 37.52
C GLU A 1157 7.42 -15.25 36.80
N SER A 1158 8.03 -16.15 37.56
CA SER A 1158 8.54 -17.42 37.05
C SER A 1158 7.86 -18.58 37.77
N ARG A 1159 7.35 -19.54 37.01
CA ARG A 1159 6.73 -20.77 37.49
C ARG A 1159 7.47 -21.97 36.96
N GLU A 1160 8.01 -22.76 37.87
CA GLU A 1160 8.67 -24.04 37.58
C GLU A 1160 7.75 -25.18 38.02
N THR A 1161 7.36 -26.04 37.09
CA THR A 1161 6.51 -27.22 37.34
C THR A 1161 7.28 -28.49 36.99
N THR A 1162 7.57 -29.30 38.00
CA THR A 1162 8.27 -30.59 37.80
C THR A 1162 7.35 -31.61 37.09
N PRO A 1163 7.90 -32.70 36.51
CA PRO A 1163 7.09 -33.78 35.92
C PRO A 1163 6.09 -34.44 36.89
N GLN A 1164 6.31 -34.29 38.21
CA GLN A 1164 5.44 -34.83 39.26
C GLN A 1164 4.34 -33.85 39.70
N GLY A 1165 4.26 -32.67 39.08
CA GLY A 1165 3.28 -31.63 39.38
C GLY A 1165 3.62 -30.75 40.59
N LEU A 1166 4.84 -30.82 41.13
CA LEU A 1166 5.30 -29.86 42.14
C LEU A 1166 5.60 -28.52 41.48
N GLU A 1167 5.06 -27.43 42.05
CA GLU A 1167 5.22 -26.08 41.53
C GLU A 1167 6.04 -25.18 42.46
N ARG A 1168 6.90 -24.36 41.86
CA ARG A 1168 7.57 -23.23 42.52
C ARG A 1168 7.25 -21.96 41.73
N VAL A 1169 6.65 -20.97 42.40
CA VAL A 1169 6.37 -19.65 41.84
C VAL A 1169 7.27 -18.61 42.50
N SER A 1170 7.98 -17.82 41.71
CA SER A 1170 8.77 -16.67 42.19
C SER A 1170 8.24 -15.40 41.54
N ILE A 1171 7.94 -14.38 42.34
CA ILE A 1171 7.44 -13.07 41.89
C ILE A 1171 8.54 -12.03 42.15
N GLY A 1172 8.88 -11.25 41.13
CA GLY A 1172 9.86 -10.16 41.20
C GLY A 1172 9.18 -8.80 41.02
N ASP A 1173 9.67 -7.77 41.73
CA ASP A 1173 9.22 -6.37 41.59
C ASP A 1173 10.45 -5.47 41.47
N THR A 1174 10.38 -4.41 40.67
CA THR A 1174 11.41 -3.37 40.59
C THR A 1174 10.89 -2.09 41.24
N ALA A 1175 11.72 -1.47 42.07
CA ALA A 1175 11.41 -0.21 42.73
C ALA A 1175 12.66 0.64 42.80
N TYR A 1176 12.55 1.88 42.34
CA TYR A 1176 13.61 2.88 42.44
C TYR A 1176 13.41 3.69 43.72
N ALA A 1177 14.49 3.90 44.47
CA ALA A 1177 14.48 4.76 45.64
C ALA A 1177 14.96 6.16 45.24
N ASP A 1178 14.14 7.18 45.55
CA ASP A 1178 14.49 8.59 45.42
C ASP A 1178 15.72 9.00 46.25
#